data_AF-A0A197KBM5-F1
#
_entry.id   AF-A0A197KBM5-F1
#
_cell.length_a   1.000
_cell.length_b   1.000
_cell.length_c   1.000
_cell.angle_alpha   90.00
_cell.angle_beta   90.00
_cell.angle_gamma   90.00
#
_symmetry.space_group_name_H-M   'P 1'
#
loop_
_entity.id
_entity.type
_entity.pdbx_description
1 polymer ?
#
loop_
_entity_poly.entity_id
_entity_poly.type
_entity_poly.pdbx_seq_one_letter_code
_entity_poly.pdbx_strand_id
1 'polypeptide(L)'
;MSVVGIDFGNLQSVIAVARNRGIDVICNEVSNRFTPTLVSFGPKQRYLGETAKTQEISNFKNTVSSLKRIVGRTFADKEVQEIEKQYLTVPLVDVNGQLAVKLNYKGEETTFTITQIFAMYLTKMKEIATHETNMPVSDCVIAIPAWFTDVQRRAVLDASEIAGLNVLRLMNDSTAVALGYGITKTDLPEDKPRNVCFVDVGHSSYTVSIVSFVKGQLTVKSRAFDRHFGGRDFDRMLVDHFAAQFKTKYGIDVKSNGKAMIRLMAGCEKLKKVLSANAEAPLNIESIMEDRDVSSMMKRAEFEELAQELISRVEAPLQKALEDAGLTVDEIDAVEIVGGSTRIPALKERIQAFFGKDLSSTLNQDEAIARGSALQCAILSPSFKVRDFSIQDITNYPIKMTWQPTPEEEETELVVFNKNNTIPSTKILTFYRSEPFDLEAQYAEPESIPAGINPWVGRFSIKKVEPINGEAACVKVKARINIHGVLTVESAYVVEEVVKEELVEEKEGATEDLDAPLTRKVKKLVKKGDLPVVSATSSLDRSLINELREKEMEMIASDKLVVDTEMAKNALEEYIYDTRSKVNGGIYKDYINPADKEKFINDLNDAENWLYDEGDEATKSVYAAKLAELQVVGGPVIQRYRESDARPTAARELREAINQLMSQATSSEEKYAHIPEAEKNSIVEKCSKAQTWIENKEERQSMMKKYEVPAITSAEIRKMRDDIVYFATPILNKPKPKPVVVEAPEQPATPEPKASPETKHDDSKDMDID
;
A
#
# COMPACT_ATOMS: atom_id res chain seq x y z
N MET A 1 -12.08 0.41 5.32
CA MET A 1 -10.75 -0.22 5.54
C MET A 1 -10.12 -0.35 4.17
N SER A 2 -9.01 0.34 3.93
CA SER A 2 -8.32 0.30 2.64
C SER A 2 -7.60 -1.04 2.50
N VAL A 3 -7.82 -1.72 1.38
CA VAL A 3 -7.14 -2.97 1.04
C VAL A 3 -5.96 -2.62 0.15
N VAL A 4 -4.74 -2.84 0.65
CA VAL A 4 -3.49 -2.37 0.00
C VAL A 4 -2.54 -3.54 -0.27
N GLY A 5 -2.10 -3.65 -1.52
CA GLY A 5 -1.02 -4.53 -1.95
C GLY A 5 0.22 -3.73 -2.30
N ILE A 6 1.37 -4.14 -1.78
CA ILE A 6 2.65 -3.48 -2.02
C ILE A 6 3.58 -4.48 -2.70
N ASP A 7 4.00 -4.18 -3.93
CA ASP A 7 5.19 -4.80 -4.54
C ASP A 7 6.43 -4.06 -4.06
N PHE A 8 7.21 -4.72 -3.22
CA PHE A 8 8.49 -4.21 -2.77
C PHE A 8 9.60 -4.64 -3.73
N GLY A 9 9.86 -3.79 -4.72
CA GLY A 9 10.92 -3.99 -5.71
C GLY A 9 12.25 -3.36 -5.29
N ASN A 10 13.36 -3.84 -5.84
CA ASN A 10 14.70 -3.36 -5.45
C ASN A 10 15.01 -1.92 -5.92
N LEU A 11 14.55 -1.56 -7.12
CA LEU A 11 14.76 -0.24 -7.72
C LEU A 11 13.58 0.70 -7.41
N GLN A 12 12.37 0.16 -7.48
CA GLN A 12 11.12 0.87 -7.33
C GLN A 12 10.06 -0.07 -6.76
N SER A 13 9.10 0.48 -6.02
CA SER A 13 7.96 -0.24 -5.46
C SER A 13 6.66 0.25 -6.10
N VAL A 14 5.68 -0.63 -6.18
CA VAL A 14 4.36 -0.35 -6.77
C VAL A 14 3.28 -0.64 -5.75
N ILE A 15 2.29 0.25 -5.65
CA ILE A 15 1.17 0.11 -4.72
C ILE A 15 -0.10 -0.10 -5.55
N ALA A 16 -0.89 -1.09 -5.16
CA ALA A 16 -2.24 -1.30 -5.68
C ALA A 16 -3.27 -1.32 -4.55
N VAL A 17 -4.48 -0.89 -4.85
CA VAL A 17 -5.60 -0.86 -3.92
C VAL A 17 -6.82 -1.53 -4.53
N ALA A 18 -7.62 -2.19 -3.69
CA ALA A 18 -8.93 -2.69 -4.11
C ALA A 18 -9.99 -1.60 -3.92
N ARG A 19 -10.61 -1.14 -5.01
CA ARG A 19 -11.73 -0.18 -5.02
C ARG A 19 -12.61 -0.38 -6.24
N ASN A 20 -13.85 0.12 -6.20
CA ASN A 20 -14.76 0.11 -7.36
C ASN A 20 -14.94 -1.27 -8.03
N ARG A 21 -14.99 -2.35 -7.24
CA ARG A 21 -15.07 -3.75 -7.71
C ARG A 21 -13.87 -4.20 -8.57
N GLY A 22 -12.74 -3.52 -8.49
CA GLY A 22 -11.51 -3.83 -9.21
C GLY A 22 -10.25 -3.56 -8.38
N ILE A 23 -9.12 -3.60 -9.07
CA ILE A 23 -7.79 -3.35 -8.50
C ILE A 23 -7.13 -2.24 -9.32
N ASP A 24 -6.78 -1.16 -8.63
CA ASP A 24 -6.14 0.01 -9.22
C ASP A 24 -4.72 0.14 -8.68
N VAL A 25 -3.75 0.31 -9.57
CA VAL A 25 -2.41 0.79 -9.18
C VAL A 25 -2.47 2.30 -9.03
N ILE A 26 -1.98 2.79 -7.90
CA ILE A 26 -2.07 4.18 -7.49
C ILE A 26 -0.81 4.96 -7.85
N CYS A 27 -0.96 6.26 -8.05
CA CYS A 27 0.16 7.15 -8.29
C CYS A 27 0.72 7.73 -6.99
N ASN A 28 1.98 8.12 -7.00
CA ASN A 28 2.62 8.89 -5.93
C ASN A 28 2.42 10.40 -6.12
N GLU A 29 3.05 11.20 -5.25
CA GLU A 29 2.93 12.66 -5.23
C GLU A 29 3.39 13.38 -6.51
N VAL A 30 4.18 12.72 -7.37
CA VAL A 30 4.61 13.26 -8.67
C VAL A 30 3.92 12.57 -9.86
N SER A 31 2.80 11.89 -9.61
CA SER A 31 1.99 11.17 -10.61
C SER A 31 2.67 9.94 -11.24
N ASN A 32 3.77 9.45 -10.68
CA ASN A 32 4.37 8.19 -11.12
C ASN A 32 3.61 7.00 -10.54
N ARG A 33 3.48 5.91 -11.31
CA ARG A 33 2.83 4.65 -10.89
C ARG A 33 3.73 3.72 -10.08
N PHE A 34 4.94 4.17 -9.81
CA PHE A 34 5.93 3.50 -8.98
C PHE A 34 6.65 4.55 -8.15
N THR A 35 7.24 4.14 -7.04
CA THR A 35 8.06 5.01 -6.19
C THR A 35 9.45 4.40 -6.06
N PRO A 36 10.55 5.14 -6.33
CA PRO A 36 11.91 4.63 -6.16
C PRO A 36 12.15 4.04 -4.77
N THR A 37 12.84 2.90 -4.66
CA THR A 37 13.07 2.20 -3.38
C THR A 37 14.36 2.66 -2.71
N LEU A 38 14.34 3.89 -2.18
CA LEU A 38 15.46 4.44 -1.41
C LEU A 38 15.02 5.46 -0.35
N VAL A 39 15.91 5.65 0.62
CA VAL A 39 15.77 6.58 1.76
C VAL A 39 17.02 7.43 1.82
N SER A 40 16.87 8.75 1.88
CA SER A 40 17.98 9.70 2.01
C SER A 40 17.82 10.56 3.25
N PHE A 41 18.91 10.93 3.89
CA PHE A 41 18.91 11.68 5.15
C PHE A 41 19.54 13.05 4.93
N GLY A 42 18.79 14.10 5.26
CA GLY A 42 19.18 15.49 5.07
C GLY A 42 19.55 16.21 6.36
N PRO A 43 19.89 17.51 6.25
CA PRO A 43 20.24 18.35 7.38
C PRO A 43 19.02 18.78 8.24
N LYS A 44 17.79 18.65 7.72
CA LYS A 44 16.56 19.04 8.45
C LYS A 44 15.56 17.89 8.59
N GLN A 45 15.48 17.03 7.58
CA GLN A 45 14.48 15.98 7.44
C GLN A 45 15.04 14.78 6.68
N ARG A 46 14.27 13.70 6.66
CA ARG A 46 14.48 12.57 5.76
C ARG A 46 13.79 12.84 4.41
N TYR A 47 14.27 12.18 3.37
CA TYR A 47 13.67 12.16 2.05
C TYR A 47 13.41 10.72 1.67
N LEU A 48 12.19 10.43 1.24
CA LEU A 48 11.70 9.05 1.05
C LEU A 48 11.15 8.91 -0.36
N GLY A 49 11.60 7.90 -1.10
CA GLY A 49 11.12 7.65 -2.46
C GLY A 49 11.59 8.68 -3.47
N GLU A 50 10.66 9.42 -4.07
CA GLU A 50 10.95 10.39 -5.14
C GLU A 50 11.88 11.51 -4.68
N THR A 51 11.62 12.10 -3.52
CA THR A 51 12.47 13.16 -2.96
C THR A 51 13.87 12.67 -2.61
N ALA A 52 14.00 11.39 -2.25
CA ALA A 52 15.30 10.74 -2.06
C ALA A 52 16.03 10.58 -3.41
N LYS A 53 15.30 10.19 -4.45
CA LYS A 53 15.84 10.02 -5.81
C LYS A 53 16.36 11.32 -6.40
N THR A 54 15.67 12.43 -6.19
CA THR A 54 16.13 13.77 -6.60
C THR A 54 17.49 14.14 -6.00
N GLN A 55 17.79 13.67 -4.79
CA GLN A 55 19.02 13.98 -4.07
C GLN A 55 20.08 12.88 -4.13
N GLU A 56 19.82 11.78 -4.82
CA GLU A 56 20.70 10.60 -4.82
C GLU A 56 22.14 10.94 -5.20
N ILE A 57 22.35 11.81 -6.20
CA ILE A 57 23.69 12.21 -6.65
C ILE A 57 24.34 13.18 -5.68
N SER A 58 23.62 14.21 -5.22
CA SER A 58 24.19 15.26 -4.36
C SER A 58 24.44 14.75 -2.94
N ASN A 59 23.59 13.83 -2.45
CA ASN A 59 23.55 13.30 -1.09
C ASN A 59 23.83 11.79 -1.03
N PHE A 60 24.63 11.26 -1.96
CA PHE A 60 24.86 9.81 -2.10
C PHE A 60 25.39 9.10 -0.84
N LYS A 61 26.20 9.80 -0.02
CA LYS A 61 26.76 9.25 1.22
C LYS A 61 25.71 9.04 2.33
N ASN A 62 24.55 9.68 2.19
CA ASN A 62 23.43 9.59 3.13
C ASN A 62 22.18 9.01 2.45
N THR A 63 22.34 8.32 1.33
CA THR A 63 21.24 7.74 0.54
C THR A 63 21.38 6.24 0.47
N VAL A 64 20.40 5.52 1.03
CA VAL A 64 20.39 4.07 1.16
C VAL A 64 19.42 3.50 0.14
N SER A 65 19.95 2.67 -0.77
CA SER A 65 19.18 1.97 -1.81
C SER A 65 19.26 0.45 -1.58
N SER A 66 18.68 -0.34 -2.51
CA SER A 66 18.74 -1.81 -2.49
C SER A 66 18.27 -2.46 -1.18
N LEU A 67 17.31 -1.83 -0.49
CA LEU A 67 16.81 -2.25 0.82
C LEU A 67 16.38 -3.73 0.84
N LYS A 68 15.80 -4.21 -0.27
CA LYS A 68 15.41 -5.61 -0.51
C LYS A 68 16.56 -6.62 -0.40
N ARG A 69 17.79 -6.21 -0.68
CA ARG A 69 18.97 -7.08 -0.68
C ARG A 69 19.60 -7.22 0.69
N ILE A 70 19.47 -6.17 1.50
CA ILE A 70 20.21 -6.03 2.75
C ILE A 70 19.34 -6.19 4.00
N VAL A 71 18.01 -6.24 3.85
CA VAL A 71 17.09 -6.51 4.97
C VAL A 71 17.30 -7.93 5.54
N GLY A 72 17.36 -8.03 6.87
CA GLY A 72 17.59 -9.29 7.58
C GLY A 72 18.98 -9.90 7.38
N ARG A 73 19.94 -9.14 6.83
CA ARG A 73 21.35 -9.57 6.69
C ARG A 73 22.19 -9.09 7.89
N THR A 74 23.38 -9.65 8.04
CA THR A 74 24.36 -9.25 9.06
C THR A 74 25.57 -8.57 8.42
N PHE A 75 26.38 -7.86 9.20
CA PHE A 75 27.61 -7.25 8.67
C PHE A 75 28.65 -8.30 8.23
N ALA A 76 28.69 -9.45 8.91
CA ALA A 76 29.60 -10.56 8.61
C ALA A 76 29.19 -11.39 7.37
N ASP A 77 28.05 -11.10 6.77
CA ASP A 77 27.55 -11.78 5.59
C ASP A 77 28.47 -11.54 4.37
N LYS A 78 29.00 -12.63 3.80
CA LYS A 78 29.94 -12.56 2.68
C LYS A 78 29.31 -12.00 1.41
N GLU A 79 28.06 -12.36 1.08
CA GLU A 79 27.40 -11.78 -0.10
C GLU A 79 27.18 -10.28 0.09
N VAL A 80 26.93 -9.81 1.32
CA VAL A 80 26.85 -8.36 1.59
C VAL A 80 28.18 -7.68 1.29
N GLN A 81 29.29 -8.23 1.80
CA GLN A 81 30.60 -7.60 1.65
C GLN A 81 31.17 -7.69 0.22
N GLU A 82 30.96 -8.81 -0.46
CA GLU A 82 31.57 -9.13 -1.76
C GLU A 82 30.67 -8.73 -2.95
N ILE A 83 29.35 -8.80 -2.80
CA ILE A 83 28.39 -8.59 -3.90
C ILE A 83 27.58 -7.31 -3.70
N GLU A 84 26.87 -7.17 -2.57
CA GLU A 84 25.90 -6.07 -2.42
C GLU A 84 26.57 -4.71 -2.20
N LYS A 85 27.72 -4.69 -1.51
CA LYS A 85 28.48 -3.48 -1.21
C LYS A 85 28.83 -2.64 -2.44
N GLN A 86 29.03 -3.28 -3.61
CA GLN A 86 29.35 -2.54 -4.85
C GLN A 86 28.18 -1.69 -5.38
N TYR A 87 26.96 -1.97 -4.93
CA TYR A 87 25.73 -1.25 -5.29
C TYR A 87 25.33 -0.21 -4.23
N LEU A 88 26.09 -0.10 -3.14
CA LEU A 88 25.79 0.76 -2.01
C LEU A 88 26.85 1.86 -1.89
N THR A 89 26.38 3.07 -1.61
CA THR A 89 27.23 4.25 -1.43
C THR A 89 27.49 4.60 0.02
N VAL A 90 26.72 4.00 0.92
CA VAL A 90 26.74 4.28 2.36
C VAL A 90 27.72 3.37 3.10
N PRO A 91 28.40 3.88 4.14
CA PRO A 91 29.19 3.04 5.04
C PRO A 91 28.31 2.02 5.76
N LEU A 92 28.69 0.74 5.65
CA LEU A 92 28.07 -0.37 6.38
C LEU A 92 28.80 -0.60 7.69
N VAL A 93 28.06 -0.90 8.76
CA VAL A 93 28.58 -1.18 10.10
C VAL A 93 27.80 -2.32 10.76
N ASP A 94 28.39 -2.93 11.79
CA ASP A 94 27.70 -3.87 12.67
C ASP A 94 27.10 -3.14 13.87
N VAL A 95 25.83 -3.41 14.16
CA VAL A 95 25.19 -2.99 15.41
C VAL A 95 24.51 -4.21 16.02
N ASN A 96 25.09 -4.72 17.10
CA ASN A 96 24.57 -5.88 17.84
C ASN A 96 24.32 -7.10 16.93
N GLY A 97 25.23 -7.37 15.98
CA GLY A 97 25.11 -8.49 15.05
C GLY A 97 24.15 -8.26 13.87
N GLN A 98 23.55 -7.07 13.77
CA GLN A 98 22.71 -6.68 12.63
C GLN A 98 23.48 -5.78 11.67
N LEU A 99 23.15 -5.89 10.38
CA LEU A 99 23.63 -4.93 9.39
C LEU A 99 22.97 -3.56 9.63
N ALA A 100 23.80 -2.53 9.68
CA ALA A 100 23.38 -1.15 9.82
C ALA A 100 24.17 -0.24 8.87
N VAL A 101 23.67 0.97 8.68
CA VAL A 101 24.34 2.03 7.93
C VAL A 101 24.70 3.17 8.87
N LYS A 102 25.82 3.82 8.57
CA LYS A 102 26.32 4.99 9.30
C LYS A 102 26.30 6.21 8.38
N LEU A 103 25.57 7.26 8.74
CA LEU A 103 25.30 8.42 7.88
C LEU A 103 25.17 9.73 8.69
N ASN A 104 25.08 10.87 7.99
CA ASN A 104 24.78 12.15 8.62
C ASN A 104 23.27 12.45 8.51
N TYR A 105 22.64 12.73 9.64
CA TYR A 105 21.25 13.16 9.73
C TYR A 105 21.16 14.32 10.71
N LYS A 106 20.57 15.44 10.27
CA LYS A 106 20.46 16.66 11.08
C LYS A 106 21.79 17.19 11.63
N GLY A 107 22.86 17.06 10.85
CA GLY A 107 24.20 17.49 11.24
C GLY A 107 24.94 16.49 12.13
N GLU A 108 24.28 15.44 12.61
CA GLU A 108 24.86 14.45 13.51
C GLU A 108 25.12 13.11 12.81
N GLU A 109 26.18 12.45 13.24
CA GLU A 109 26.48 11.10 12.81
C GLU A 109 25.52 10.11 13.47
N THR A 110 24.69 9.44 12.67
CA THR A 110 23.63 8.55 13.14
C THR A 110 23.78 7.17 12.51
N THR A 111 23.39 6.14 13.26
CA THR A 111 23.38 4.76 12.78
C THR A 111 21.95 4.21 12.78
N PHE A 112 21.55 3.57 11.68
CA PHE A 112 20.26 2.91 11.54
C PHE A 112 20.45 1.46 11.08
N THR A 113 19.75 0.53 11.74
CA THR A 113 19.64 -0.84 11.24
C THR A 113 18.86 -0.86 9.93
N ILE A 114 19.08 -1.87 9.09
CA ILE A 114 18.31 -1.97 7.83
C ILE A 114 16.81 -2.14 8.10
N THR A 115 16.43 -2.84 9.17
CA THR A 115 15.02 -2.98 9.60
C THR A 115 14.37 -1.61 9.85
N GLN A 116 15.06 -0.68 10.51
CA GLN A 116 14.57 0.68 10.69
C GLN A 116 14.41 1.40 9.36
N ILE A 117 15.40 1.37 8.47
CA ILE A 117 15.36 2.06 7.17
C ILE A 117 14.22 1.50 6.30
N PHE A 118 14.02 0.19 6.34
CA PHE A 118 12.89 -0.47 5.69
C PHE A 118 11.56 0.04 6.24
N ALA A 119 11.44 0.21 7.56
CA ALA A 119 10.26 0.79 8.19
C ALA A 119 10.02 2.24 7.71
N MET A 120 11.06 3.08 7.62
CA MET A 120 10.94 4.44 7.07
C MET A 120 10.39 4.43 5.64
N TYR A 121 10.85 3.48 4.81
CA TYR A 121 10.33 3.34 3.47
C TYR A 121 8.86 2.87 3.45
N LEU A 122 8.49 1.92 4.31
CA LEU A 122 7.10 1.48 4.45
C LEU A 122 6.18 2.60 4.96
N THR A 123 6.67 3.50 5.82
CA THR A 123 5.95 4.73 6.20
C THR A 123 5.58 5.54 4.96
N LYS A 124 6.51 5.72 4.01
CA LYS A 124 6.22 6.42 2.75
C LYS A 124 5.20 5.69 1.89
N MET A 125 5.26 4.36 1.80
CA MET A 125 4.25 3.58 1.06
C MET A 125 2.85 3.73 1.69
N LYS A 126 2.78 3.70 3.02
CA LYS A 126 1.55 3.94 3.78
C LYS A 126 1.01 5.35 3.57
N GLU A 127 1.87 6.36 3.56
CA GLU A 127 1.51 7.76 3.32
C GLU A 127 0.87 7.94 1.93
N ILE A 128 1.52 7.42 0.87
CA ILE A 128 0.99 7.48 -0.50
C ILE A 128 -0.39 6.82 -0.58
N ALA A 129 -0.53 5.61 -0.02
CA ALA A 129 -1.79 4.89 -0.04
C ALA A 129 -2.90 5.61 0.78
N THR A 130 -2.53 6.22 1.91
CA THR A 130 -3.46 6.99 2.76
C THR A 130 -3.96 8.24 2.04
N HIS A 131 -3.05 8.97 1.38
CA HIS A 131 -3.39 10.17 0.62
C HIS A 131 -4.30 9.85 -0.57
N GLU A 132 -3.96 8.86 -1.40
CA GLU A 132 -4.76 8.50 -2.57
C GLU A 132 -6.15 7.94 -2.19
N THR A 133 -6.24 7.16 -1.10
CA THR A 133 -7.53 6.56 -0.69
C THR A 133 -8.38 7.48 0.17
N ASN A 134 -7.84 8.62 0.65
CA ASN A 134 -8.46 9.49 1.65
C ASN A 134 -8.95 8.72 2.89
N MET A 135 -8.28 7.61 3.24
CA MET A 135 -8.63 6.72 4.34
C MET A 135 -7.37 6.22 5.05
N PRO A 136 -7.41 6.03 6.38
CA PRO A 136 -6.29 5.41 7.10
C PRO A 136 -5.98 4.01 6.55
N VAL A 137 -4.70 3.76 6.27
CA VAL A 137 -4.19 2.44 5.86
C VAL A 137 -3.50 1.79 7.04
N SER A 138 -4.06 0.67 7.53
CA SER A 138 -3.46 -0.15 8.58
C SER A 138 -3.09 -1.55 8.09
N ASP A 139 -3.92 -2.15 7.23
CA ASP A 139 -3.73 -3.53 6.79
C ASP A 139 -3.15 -3.57 5.37
N CYS A 140 -2.18 -4.46 5.15
CA CYS A 140 -1.60 -4.64 3.82
C CYS A 140 -1.13 -6.07 3.55
N VAL A 141 -0.90 -6.37 2.28
CA VAL A 141 -0.11 -7.51 1.83
C VAL A 141 1.14 -6.98 1.16
N ILE A 142 2.30 -7.53 1.55
CA ILE A 142 3.60 -7.14 0.99
C ILE A 142 4.16 -8.32 0.20
N ALA A 143 4.48 -8.08 -1.07
CA ALA A 143 5.18 -9.03 -1.91
C ALA A 143 6.68 -9.02 -1.58
N ILE A 144 7.25 -10.21 -1.41
CA ILE A 144 8.68 -10.42 -1.17
C ILE A 144 9.21 -11.52 -2.10
N PRO A 145 10.53 -11.58 -2.33
CA PRO A 145 11.11 -12.67 -3.09
C PRO A 145 10.83 -14.01 -2.47
N ALA A 146 10.57 -14.99 -3.31
CA ALA A 146 10.46 -16.37 -2.87
C ALA A 146 11.71 -16.80 -2.06
N TRP A 147 12.91 -16.41 -2.51
CA TRP A 147 14.18 -16.77 -1.88
C TRP A 147 14.45 -16.13 -0.51
N PHE A 148 13.58 -15.26 0.00
CA PHE A 148 13.72 -14.73 1.35
C PHE A 148 13.66 -15.86 2.39
N THR A 149 14.67 -15.87 3.26
CA THR A 149 14.74 -16.75 4.43
C THR A 149 13.82 -16.27 5.55
N ASP A 150 13.59 -17.12 6.55
CA ASP A 150 12.82 -16.83 7.78
C ASP A 150 13.28 -15.53 8.46
N VAL A 151 14.59 -15.29 8.62
CA VAL A 151 15.13 -14.05 9.21
C VAL A 151 14.79 -12.80 8.39
N GLN A 152 14.83 -12.88 7.07
CA GLN A 152 14.46 -11.75 6.21
C GLN A 152 12.95 -11.49 6.24
N ARG A 153 12.14 -12.54 6.26
CA ARG A 153 10.68 -12.44 6.41
C ARG A 153 10.32 -11.78 7.74
N ARG A 154 10.96 -12.18 8.85
CA ARG A 154 10.78 -11.55 10.16
C ARG A 154 11.21 -10.09 10.17
N ALA A 155 12.36 -9.77 9.59
CA ALA A 155 12.81 -8.38 9.49
C ALA A 155 11.81 -7.48 8.74
N VAL A 156 11.13 -7.99 7.69
CA VAL A 156 10.06 -7.24 7.02
C VAL A 156 8.81 -7.10 7.90
N LEU A 157 8.43 -8.14 8.66
CA LEU A 157 7.32 -8.07 9.62
C LEU A 157 7.62 -7.04 10.72
N ASP A 158 8.81 -7.08 11.30
CA ASP A 158 9.25 -6.14 12.34
C ASP A 158 9.28 -4.70 11.80
N ALA A 159 9.83 -4.49 10.60
CA ALA A 159 9.81 -3.19 9.92
C ALA A 159 8.37 -2.68 9.66
N SER A 160 7.45 -3.58 9.34
CA SER A 160 6.05 -3.24 9.12
C SER A 160 5.36 -2.82 10.43
N GLU A 161 5.63 -3.51 11.53
CA GLU A 161 5.11 -3.14 12.85
C GLU A 161 5.63 -1.78 13.31
N ILE A 162 6.92 -1.49 13.07
CA ILE A 162 7.52 -0.17 13.31
C ILE A 162 6.83 0.93 12.49
N ALA A 163 6.52 0.67 11.20
CA ALA A 163 5.77 1.59 10.34
C ALA A 163 4.26 1.68 10.70
N GLY A 164 3.80 0.90 11.69
CA GLY A 164 2.40 0.80 12.08
C GLY A 164 1.51 0.23 10.97
N LEU A 165 2.00 -0.79 10.27
CA LEU A 165 1.28 -1.62 9.30
C LEU A 165 1.08 -3.03 9.87
N ASN A 166 -0.16 -3.52 9.80
CA ASN A 166 -0.51 -4.90 10.05
C ASN A 166 -0.43 -5.68 8.73
N VAL A 167 0.60 -6.52 8.61
CA VAL A 167 0.79 -7.34 7.42
C VAL A 167 -0.13 -8.55 7.51
N LEU A 168 -1.18 -8.59 6.68
CA LEU A 168 -2.10 -9.74 6.61
C LEU A 168 -1.42 -10.97 6.00
N ARG A 169 -0.50 -10.75 5.06
CA ARG A 169 0.33 -11.81 4.45
C ARG A 169 1.62 -11.23 3.88
N LEU A 170 2.73 -11.92 4.14
CA LEU A 170 3.91 -11.80 3.28
C LEU A 170 3.73 -12.79 2.14
N MET A 171 3.58 -12.29 0.93
CA MET A 171 3.30 -13.10 -0.24
C MET A 171 4.55 -13.21 -1.10
N ASN A 172 4.84 -14.39 -1.65
CA ASN A 172 5.90 -14.48 -2.65
C ASN A 172 5.46 -13.70 -3.90
N ASP A 173 6.34 -12.86 -4.44
CA ASP A 173 6.11 -12.07 -5.65
C ASP A 173 5.58 -12.91 -6.82
N SER A 174 6.23 -14.04 -7.10
CA SER A 174 5.77 -15.02 -8.10
C SER A 174 4.36 -15.58 -7.84
N THR A 175 3.95 -15.81 -6.59
CA THR A 175 2.57 -16.21 -6.27
C THR A 175 1.59 -15.07 -6.50
N ALA A 176 1.97 -13.82 -6.23
CA ALA A 176 1.12 -12.67 -6.47
C ALA A 176 0.82 -12.54 -7.98
N VAL A 177 1.83 -12.70 -8.82
CA VAL A 177 1.69 -12.76 -10.29
C VAL A 177 0.73 -13.88 -10.69
N ALA A 178 0.93 -15.08 -10.17
CA ALA A 178 0.09 -16.24 -10.44
C ALA A 178 -1.37 -16.03 -9.99
N LEU A 179 -1.60 -15.37 -8.85
CA LEU A 179 -2.94 -15.02 -8.39
C LEU A 179 -3.63 -14.03 -9.34
N GLY A 180 -2.92 -12.97 -9.75
CA GLY A 180 -3.42 -12.00 -10.72
C GLY A 180 -3.82 -12.65 -12.04
N TYR A 181 -3.01 -13.60 -12.52
CA TYR A 181 -3.33 -14.43 -13.68
C TYR A 181 -4.57 -15.31 -13.45
N GLY A 182 -4.52 -16.17 -12.43
CA GLY A 182 -5.51 -17.22 -12.22
C GLY A 182 -6.90 -16.69 -11.96
N ILE A 183 -7.04 -15.63 -11.16
CA ILE A 183 -8.36 -15.10 -10.79
C ILE A 183 -9.06 -14.36 -11.94
N THR A 184 -8.26 -13.81 -12.88
CA THR A 184 -8.78 -13.02 -14.01
C THR A 184 -9.04 -13.87 -15.26
N LYS A 185 -8.41 -15.04 -15.39
CA LYS A 185 -8.72 -16.00 -16.46
C LYS A 185 -10.10 -16.62 -16.28
N THR A 186 -10.90 -16.61 -17.34
CA THR A 186 -12.28 -17.13 -17.35
C THR A 186 -12.40 -18.53 -17.94
N ASP A 187 -11.33 -19.03 -18.56
CA ASP A 187 -11.26 -20.25 -19.35
C ASP A 187 -10.41 -21.35 -18.68
N LEU A 188 -10.17 -21.24 -17.37
CA LEU A 188 -9.41 -22.25 -16.64
C LEU A 188 -10.16 -23.59 -16.59
N PRO A 189 -9.46 -24.72 -16.78
CA PRO A 189 -10.06 -26.05 -16.82
C PRO A 189 -10.56 -26.50 -15.44
N GLU A 190 -11.53 -27.43 -15.40
CA GLU A 190 -12.03 -27.99 -14.13
C GLU A 190 -11.17 -29.17 -13.65
N ASP A 191 -10.80 -30.09 -14.54
CA ASP A 191 -10.09 -31.33 -14.18
C ASP A 191 -8.60 -31.34 -14.53
N LYS A 192 -8.27 -31.20 -15.83
CA LYS A 192 -6.87 -31.26 -16.30
C LYS A 192 -6.20 -29.91 -16.02
N PRO A 193 -5.20 -29.81 -15.13
CA PRO A 193 -4.60 -28.53 -14.80
C PRO A 193 -3.91 -27.91 -16.01
N ARG A 194 -4.03 -26.59 -16.14
CA ARG A 194 -3.21 -25.78 -17.04
C ARG A 194 -1.91 -25.42 -16.34
N ASN A 195 -0.77 -25.86 -16.85
CA ASN A 195 0.55 -25.55 -16.30
C ASN A 195 1.09 -24.29 -16.96
N VAL A 196 1.39 -23.26 -16.16
CA VAL A 196 1.95 -22.00 -16.64
C VAL A 196 3.29 -21.78 -15.96
N CYS A 197 4.30 -21.43 -16.76
CA CYS A 197 5.59 -20.99 -16.28
C CYS A 197 5.60 -19.46 -16.20
N PHE A 198 5.84 -18.90 -15.02
CA PHE A 198 6.04 -17.46 -14.83
C PHE A 198 7.53 -17.18 -14.72
N VAL A 199 8.02 -16.27 -15.56
CA VAL A 199 9.41 -15.80 -15.57
C VAL A 199 9.43 -14.32 -15.19
N ASP A 200 10.01 -14.02 -14.03
CA ASP A 200 10.20 -12.65 -13.53
C ASP A 200 11.69 -12.29 -13.52
N VAL A 201 12.08 -11.33 -14.35
CA VAL A 201 13.44 -10.74 -14.30
C VAL A 201 13.33 -9.27 -13.93
N GLY A 202 13.51 -9.00 -12.64
CA GLY A 202 13.45 -7.66 -12.07
C GLY A 202 14.78 -6.89 -12.17
N HIS A 203 14.96 -5.93 -11.27
CA HIS A 203 16.20 -5.15 -11.18
C HIS A 203 17.38 -5.95 -10.63
N SER A 204 17.16 -6.88 -9.70
CA SER A 204 18.23 -7.58 -8.98
C SER A 204 18.07 -9.10 -8.93
N SER A 205 16.96 -9.65 -9.41
CA SER A 205 16.64 -11.06 -9.21
C SER A 205 15.87 -11.61 -10.40
N TYR A 206 16.14 -12.88 -10.70
CA TYR A 206 15.48 -13.67 -11.71
C TYR A 206 14.80 -14.85 -11.01
N THR A 207 13.48 -14.96 -11.15
CA THR A 207 12.67 -16.03 -10.55
C THR A 207 11.85 -16.73 -11.63
N VAL A 208 11.82 -18.06 -11.55
CA VAL A 208 10.98 -18.93 -12.38
C VAL A 208 10.03 -19.67 -11.43
N SER A 209 8.74 -19.65 -11.73
CA SER A 209 7.74 -20.41 -10.98
C SER A 209 6.82 -21.18 -11.90
N ILE A 210 6.68 -22.47 -11.64
CA ILE A 210 5.74 -23.33 -12.34
C ILE A 210 4.49 -23.48 -11.48
N VAL A 211 3.35 -23.16 -12.08
CA VAL A 211 2.05 -23.14 -11.38
C VAL A 211 1.02 -23.89 -12.21
N SER A 212 0.31 -24.80 -11.55
CA SER A 212 -0.83 -25.50 -12.12
C SER A 212 -2.12 -24.78 -11.74
N PHE A 213 -2.99 -24.56 -12.71
CA PHE A 213 -4.27 -23.88 -12.53
C PHE A 213 -5.43 -24.81 -12.88
N VAL A 214 -6.44 -24.81 -12.00
CA VAL A 214 -7.80 -25.27 -12.31
C VAL A 214 -8.76 -24.15 -11.93
N LYS A 215 -10.04 -24.28 -12.30
CA LYS A 215 -11.07 -23.27 -12.01
C LYS A 215 -11.14 -22.99 -10.50
N GLY A 216 -10.83 -21.74 -10.13
CA GLY A 216 -10.88 -21.28 -8.74
C GLY A 216 -9.68 -21.71 -7.87
N GLN A 217 -8.59 -22.24 -8.44
CA GLN A 217 -7.43 -22.63 -7.66
C GLN A 217 -6.11 -22.50 -8.44
N LEU A 218 -5.07 -22.03 -7.74
CA LEU A 218 -3.69 -22.17 -8.17
C LEU A 218 -2.92 -23.08 -7.20
N THR A 219 -2.03 -23.90 -7.74
CA THR A 219 -1.08 -24.70 -6.98
C THR A 219 0.32 -24.48 -7.52
N VAL A 220 1.19 -23.88 -6.70
CA VAL A 220 2.60 -23.70 -7.07
C VAL A 220 3.32 -25.04 -6.96
N LYS A 221 3.92 -25.48 -8.06
CA LYS A 221 4.60 -26.78 -8.18
C LYS A 221 6.07 -26.68 -7.78
N SER A 222 6.74 -25.64 -8.25
CA SER A 222 8.15 -25.41 -8.00
C SER A 222 8.53 -23.94 -8.16
N ARG A 223 9.72 -23.61 -7.63
CA ARG A 223 10.42 -22.35 -7.88
C ARG A 223 11.91 -22.57 -8.00
N ALA A 224 12.51 -21.81 -8.91
CA ALA A 224 13.95 -21.66 -9.01
C ALA A 224 14.28 -20.19 -9.23
N PHE A 225 15.50 -19.79 -8.89
CA PHE A 225 15.90 -18.39 -8.99
C PHE A 225 17.41 -18.25 -9.16
N ASP A 226 17.82 -17.18 -9.83
CA ASP A 226 19.15 -16.58 -9.68
C ASP A 226 18.99 -15.25 -8.94
N ARG A 227 19.54 -15.21 -7.71
CA ARG A 227 19.42 -14.04 -6.83
C ARG A 227 20.34 -12.90 -7.25
N HIS A 228 21.32 -13.14 -8.11
CA HIS A 228 22.32 -12.18 -8.57
C HIS A 228 22.26 -12.03 -10.09
N PHE A 229 21.03 -11.94 -10.59
CA PHE A 229 20.72 -11.74 -11.99
C PHE A 229 19.54 -10.78 -12.10
N GLY A 230 19.78 -9.59 -12.61
CA GLY A 230 18.75 -8.64 -12.97
C GLY A 230 19.33 -7.43 -13.70
N GLY A 231 18.48 -6.43 -13.93
CA GLY A 231 18.84 -5.23 -14.67
C GLY A 231 20.10 -4.52 -14.15
N ARG A 232 20.35 -4.56 -12.84
CA ARG A 232 21.52 -3.95 -12.20
C ARG A 232 22.84 -4.57 -12.62
N ASP A 233 22.84 -5.86 -12.95
CA ASP A 233 24.06 -6.59 -13.31
C ASP A 233 24.45 -6.23 -14.76
N PHE A 234 23.48 -6.07 -15.65
CA PHE A 234 23.69 -5.48 -16.98
C PHE A 234 24.15 -4.01 -16.90
N ASP A 235 23.57 -3.23 -15.99
CA ASP A 235 23.98 -1.84 -15.77
C ASP A 235 25.43 -1.79 -15.26
N ARG A 236 25.79 -2.68 -14.33
CA ARG A 236 27.15 -2.75 -13.79
C ARG A 236 28.18 -3.14 -14.86
N MET A 237 27.85 -4.13 -15.69
CA MET A 237 28.68 -4.52 -16.82
C MET A 237 28.93 -3.35 -17.78
N LEU A 238 27.89 -2.58 -18.12
CA LEU A 238 28.03 -1.38 -18.94
C LEU A 238 28.88 -0.30 -18.26
N VAL A 239 28.67 -0.07 -16.96
CA VAL A 239 29.47 0.87 -16.16
C VAL A 239 30.95 0.49 -16.19
N ASP A 240 31.27 -0.79 -16.02
CA ASP A 240 32.65 -1.28 -16.04
C ASP A 240 33.29 -1.10 -17.43
N HIS A 241 32.56 -1.38 -18.50
CA HIS A 241 32.99 -1.14 -19.88
C HIS A 241 33.28 0.35 -20.14
N PHE A 242 32.32 1.23 -19.85
CA PHE A 242 32.48 2.67 -20.10
C PHE A 242 33.48 3.33 -19.16
N ALA A 243 33.60 2.88 -17.91
CA ALA A 243 34.65 3.37 -17.01
C ALA A 243 36.05 3.06 -17.55
N ALA A 244 36.26 1.84 -18.07
CA ALA A 244 37.52 1.48 -18.73
C ALA A 244 37.75 2.32 -19.99
N GLN A 245 36.72 2.47 -20.84
CA GLN A 245 36.79 3.29 -22.04
C GLN A 245 37.13 4.75 -21.70
N PHE A 246 36.51 5.34 -20.67
CA PHE A 246 36.75 6.74 -20.30
C PHE A 246 38.12 6.96 -19.66
N LYS A 247 38.64 5.97 -18.95
CA LYS A 247 40.02 5.98 -18.48
C LYS A 247 41.02 6.04 -19.63
N THR A 248 40.78 5.28 -20.70
CA THR A 248 41.64 5.28 -21.89
C THR A 248 41.43 6.51 -22.78
N LYS A 249 40.18 6.87 -23.09
CA LYS A 249 39.81 7.91 -24.06
C LYS A 249 39.94 9.32 -23.48
N TYR A 250 39.57 9.51 -22.22
CA TYR A 250 39.49 10.82 -21.57
C TYR A 250 40.46 10.97 -20.41
N GLY A 251 41.20 9.92 -20.02
CA GLY A 251 42.16 9.99 -18.91
C GLY A 251 41.52 10.15 -17.52
N ILE A 252 40.21 9.91 -17.39
CA ILE A 252 39.47 10.07 -16.12
C ILE A 252 39.15 8.73 -15.48
N ASP A 253 39.32 8.62 -14.16
CA ASP A 253 38.95 7.44 -13.39
C ASP A 253 37.63 7.66 -12.66
N VAL A 254 36.51 7.37 -13.35
CA VAL A 254 35.16 7.56 -12.81
C VAL A 254 34.97 6.79 -11.50
N LYS A 255 35.60 5.62 -11.34
CA LYS A 255 35.48 4.76 -10.13
C LYS A 255 36.06 5.41 -8.87
N SER A 256 36.94 6.38 -9.02
CA SER A 256 37.50 7.14 -7.90
C SER A 256 36.53 8.17 -7.29
N ASN A 257 35.42 8.48 -7.98
CA ASN A 257 34.48 9.53 -7.57
C ASN A 257 33.04 9.00 -7.51
N GLY A 258 32.45 9.01 -6.30
CA GLY A 258 31.09 8.50 -6.08
C GLY A 258 30.01 9.21 -6.91
N LYS A 259 30.10 10.53 -7.10
CA LYS A 259 29.13 11.29 -7.93
C LYS A 259 29.27 10.91 -9.41
N ALA A 260 30.51 10.79 -9.89
CA ALA A 260 30.80 10.39 -11.26
C ALA A 260 30.28 8.96 -11.54
N MET A 261 30.47 8.03 -10.59
CA MET A 261 29.93 6.68 -10.67
C MET A 261 28.41 6.64 -10.77
N ILE A 262 27.69 7.40 -9.94
CA ILE A 262 26.22 7.42 -9.97
C ILE A 262 25.70 8.02 -11.28
N ARG A 263 26.35 9.08 -11.79
CA ARG A 263 26.03 9.65 -13.12
C ARG A 263 26.22 8.62 -14.23
N LEU A 264 27.32 7.87 -14.19
CA LEU A 264 27.58 6.80 -15.16
C LEU A 264 26.55 5.66 -15.05
N MET A 265 26.21 5.23 -13.83
CA MET A 265 25.18 4.22 -13.60
C MET A 265 23.83 4.66 -14.17
N ALA A 266 23.39 5.88 -13.89
CA ALA A 266 22.15 6.43 -14.43
C ALA A 266 22.16 6.53 -15.97
N GLY A 267 23.31 6.88 -16.56
CA GLY A 267 23.50 6.89 -18.01
C GLY A 267 23.41 5.48 -18.61
N CYS A 268 24.05 4.49 -17.99
CA CYS A 268 24.04 3.09 -18.43
C CYS A 268 22.66 2.45 -18.33
N GLU A 269 21.91 2.73 -17.26
CA GLU A 269 20.52 2.25 -17.10
C GLU A 269 19.62 2.77 -18.24
N LYS A 270 19.71 4.07 -18.55
CA LYS A 270 19.00 4.69 -19.67
C LYS A 270 19.42 4.07 -21.00
N LEU A 271 20.73 3.93 -21.23
CA LEU A 271 21.30 3.30 -22.42
C LEU A 271 20.73 1.89 -22.65
N LYS A 272 20.77 1.03 -21.63
CA LYS A 272 20.22 -0.34 -21.66
C LYS A 272 18.73 -0.36 -22.04
N LYS A 273 17.94 0.56 -21.46
CA LYS A 273 16.52 0.70 -21.79
C LYS A 273 16.31 1.10 -23.25
N VAL A 274 17.09 2.05 -23.78
CA VAL A 274 17.00 2.45 -25.20
C VAL A 274 17.37 1.29 -26.12
N LEU A 275 18.41 0.51 -25.79
CA LEU A 275 18.86 -0.66 -26.56
C LEU A 275 17.82 -1.78 -26.61
N SER A 276 16.90 -1.84 -25.64
CA SER A 276 15.80 -2.81 -25.68
C SER A 276 14.79 -2.51 -26.79
N ALA A 277 14.70 -1.26 -27.25
CA ALA A 277 13.84 -0.83 -28.36
C ALA A 277 14.62 -0.56 -29.66
N ASN A 278 15.83 0.00 -29.58
CA ASN A 278 16.63 0.44 -30.72
C ASN A 278 17.90 -0.39 -30.91
N ALA A 279 18.42 -0.44 -32.13
CA ALA A 279 19.63 -1.21 -32.46
C ALA A 279 20.94 -0.54 -31.97
N GLU A 280 20.90 0.74 -31.65
CA GLU A 280 22.02 1.49 -31.10
C GLU A 280 21.51 2.61 -30.19
N ALA A 281 22.37 3.07 -29.28
CA ALA A 281 22.05 4.16 -28.37
C ALA A 281 23.31 4.98 -28.02
N PRO A 282 23.22 6.32 -27.98
CA PRO A 282 24.31 7.17 -27.51
C PRO A 282 24.36 7.21 -25.97
N LEU A 283 25.57 7.34 -25.43
CA LEU A 283 25.83 7.64 -24.03
C LEU A 283 26.52 9.01 -23.95
N ASN A 284 25.78 10.04 -23.55
CA ASN A 284 26.29 11.39 -23.36
C ASN A 284 26.10 11.79 -21.90
N ILE A 285 27.19 12.14 -21.20
CA ILE A 285 27.15 12.59 -19.81
C ILE A 285 27.99 13.86 -19.70
N GLU A 286 27.34 14.96 -19.38
CA GLU A 286 27.98 16.26 -19.17
C GLU A 286 28.64 16.33 -17.79
N SER A 287 29.78 17.00 -17.73
CA SER A 287 30.50 17.32 -16.49
C SER A 287 30.60 16.12 -15.53
N ILE A 288 30.97 14.96 -16.07
CA ILE A 288 30.99 13.70 -15.29
C ILE A 288 32.00 13.82 -14.15
N MET A 289 33.17 14.39 -14.45
CA MET A 289 34.30 14.62 -13.54
C MET A 289 35.23 15.68 -14.14
N GLU A 290 35.81 16.57 -13.31
CA GLU A 290 36.78 17.61 -13.73
C GLU A 290 36.28 18.49 -14.90
N ASP A 291 34.99 18.84 -14.90
CA ASP A 291 34.33 19.63 -15.95
C ASP A 291 34.48 19.06 -17.37
N ARG A 292 34.72 17.74 -17.47
CA ARG A 292 34.80 17.03 -18.75
C ARG A 292 33.47 16.38 -19.08
N ASP A 293 33.05 16.58 -20.33
CA ASP A 293 31.95 15.84 -20.93
C ASP A 293 32.46 14.54 -21.55
N VAL A 294 31.66 13.49 -21.47
CA VAL A 294 31.94 12.21 -22.12
C VAL A 294 30.83 11.86 -23.09
N SER A 295 31.24 11.35 -24.25
CA SER A 295 30.34 10.89 -25.30
C SER A 295 30.83 9.57 -25.87
N SER A 296 29.91 8.62 -25.97
CA SER A 296 30.12 7.30 -26.54
C SER A 296 28.83 6.76 -27.15
N MET A 297 28.88 5.55 -27.69
CA MET A 297 27.77 4.85 -28.31
C MET A 297 27.90 3.36 -28.00
N MET A 298 26.77 2.67 -27.98
CA MET A 298 26.70 1.22 -27.89
C MET A 298 25.71 0.72 -28.93
N LYS A 299 26.07 -0.36 -29.65
CA LYS A 299 25.11 -1.11 -30.46
C LYS A 299 24.51 -2.25 -29.64
N ARG A 300 23.27 -2.65 -29.95
CA ARG A 300 22.60 -3.78 -29.29
C ARG A 300 23.42 -5.06 -29.40
N ALA A 301 23.95 -5.36 -30.59
CA ALA A 301 24.79 -6.53 -30.81
C ALA A 301 26.07 -6.52 -29.95
N GLU A 302 26.69 -5.35 -29.76
CA GLU A 302 27.87 -5.21 -28.90
C GLU A 302 27.51 -5.36 -27.41
N PHE A 303 26.37 -4.82 -27.00
CA PHE A 303 25.83 -5.01 -25.65
C PHE A 303 25.53 -6.48 -25.35
N GLU A 304 24.87 -7.19 -26.28
CA GLU A 304 24.53 -8.60 -26.14
C GLU A 304 25.77 -9.49 -26.13
N GLU A 305 26.78 -9.17 -26.95
CA GLU A 305 28.08 -9.83 -26.93
C GLU A 305 28.80 -9.64 -25.58
N LEU A 306 28.80 -8.40 -25.06
CA LEU A 306 29.37 -8.11 -23.74
C LEU A 306 28.62 -8.84 -22.61
N ALA A 307 27.32 -9.07 -22.78
CA ALA A 307 26.45 -9.70 -21.80
C ALA A 307 26.34 -11.22 -21.91
N GLN A 308 27.12 -11.89 -22.78
CA GLN A 308 27.00 -13.33 -23.00
C GLN A 308 27.14 -14.17 -21.73
N GLU A 309 28.04 -13.79 -20.82
CA GLU A 309 28.19 -14.48 -19.53
C GLU A 309 26.89 -14.41 -18.72
N LEU A 310 26.26 -13.24 -18.64
CA LEU A 310 24.97 -13.08 -17.98
C LEU A 310 23.89 -13.89 -18.70
N ILE A 311 23.74 -13.72 -20.02
CA ILE A 311 22.71 -14.40 -20.83
C ILE A 311 22.82 -15.93 -20.72
N SER A 312 24.03 -16.48 -20.60
CA SER A 312 24.24 -17.93 -20.46
C SER A 312 23.58 -18.53 -19.20
N ARG A 313 23.34 -17.72 -18.16
CA ARG A 313 22.73 -18.16 -16.89
C ARG A 313 21.20 -18.24 -16.93
N VAL A 314 20.56 -17.84 -18.02
CA VAL A 314 19.09 -17.79 -18.14
C VAL A 314 18.43 -19.18 -18.03
N GLU A 315 19.07 -20.21 -18.58
CA GLU A 315 18.46 -21.55 -18.68
C GLU A 315 18.46 -22.32 -17.37
N ALA A 316 19.46 -22.12 -16.51
CA ALA A 316 19.62 -22.93 -15.30
C ALA A 316 18.40 -22.84 -14.36
N PRO A 317 17.82 -21.66 -14.07
CA PRO A 317 16.57 -21.59 -13.31
C PRO A 317 15.36 -22.18 -14.05
N LEU A 318 15.27 -22.10 -15.39
CA LEU A 318 14.18 -22.70 -16.16
C LEU A 318 14.19 -24.22 -16.02
N GLN A 319 15.36 -24.81 -16.27
CA GLN A 319 15.59 -26.25 -16.17
C GLN A 319 15.32 -26.74 -14.74
N LYS A 320 15.86 -26.04 -13.74
CA LYS A 320 15.68 -26.43 -12.33
C LYS A 320 14.21 -26.37 -11.89
N ALA A 321 13.46 -25.37 -12.34
CA ALA A 321 12.04 -25.28 -12.03
C ALA A 321 11.26 -26.45 -12.63
N LEU A 322 11.53 -26.83 -13.89
CA LEU A 322 10.88 -27.98 -14.55
C LEU A 322 11.18 -29.29 -13.84
N GLU A 323 12.46 -29.54 -13.51
CA GLU A 323 12.88 -30.72 -12.76
C GLU A 323 12.19 -30.82 -11.41
N ASP A 324 12.18 -29.72 -10.64
CA ASP A 324 11.56 -29.68 -9.31
C ASP A 324 10.02 -29.79 -9.38
N ALA A 325 9.40 -29.42 -10.51
CA ALA A 325 7.97 -29.62 -10.75
C ALA A 325 7.63 -31.05 -11.23
N GLY A 326 8.62 -31.80 -11.71
CA GLY A 326 8.42 -33.08 -12.37
C GLY A 326 7.67 -32.95 -13.70
N LEU A 327 7.90 -31.85 -14.44
CA LEU A 327 7.26 -31.56 -15.72
C LEU A 327 8.30 -31.39 -16.84
N THR A 328 7.89 -31.73 -18.05
CA THR A 328 8.66 -31.48 -19.28
C THR A 328 8.25 -30.15 -19.93
N VAL A 329 9.05 -29.66 -20.87
CA VAL A 329 8.75 -28.45 -21.67
C VAL A 329 7.41 -28.57 -22.41
N ASP A 330 7.09 -29.77 -22.91
CA ASP A 330 5.85 -30.03 -23.66
C ASP A 330 4.60 -29.89 -22.79
N GLU A 331 4.71 -30.19 -21.49
CA GLU A 331 3.63 -30.10 -20.51
C GLU A 331 3.35 -28.69 -19.97
N ILE A 332 4.13 -27.69 -20.40
CA ILE A 332 3.88 -26.27 -20.09
C ILE A 332 2.96 -25.67 -21.14
N ASP A 333 1.76 -25.25 -20.76
CA ASP A 333 0.76 -24.69 -21.67
C ASP A 333 1.05 -23.24 -22.08
N ALA A 334 1.66 -22.46 -21.17
CA ALA A 334 2.00 -21.05 -21.42
C ALA A 334 3.23 -20.60 -20.63
N VAL A 335 3.97 -19.64 -21.17
CA VAL A 335 5.11 -18.98 -20.51
C VAL A 335 4.79 -17.49 -20.40
N GLU A 336 4.50 -17.00 -19.20
CA GLU A 336 4.20 -15.59 -18.95
C GLU A 336 5.45 -14.87 -18.43
N ILE A 337 5.82 -13.76 -19.06
CA ILE A 337 6.97 -12.93 -18.64
C ILE A 337 6.51 -11.66 -17.92
N VAL A 338 7.16 -11.37 -16.78
CA VAL A 338 6.98 -10.14 -15.99
C VAL A 338 8.34 -9.59 -15.55
N GLY A 339 8.36 -8.38 -14.98
CA GLY A 339 9.59 -7.77 -14.50
C GLY A 339 10.36 -7.01 -15.58
N GLY A 340 10.93 -5.87 -15.16
CA GLY A 340 11.48 -4.85 -16.05
C GLY A 340 12.52 -5.33 -17.06
N SER A 341 13.37 -6.28 -16.66
CA SER A 341 14.51 -6.72 -17.47
C SER A 341 14.13 -7.79 -18.49
N THR A 342 12.96 -8.41 -18.41
CA THR A 342 12.45 -9.30 -19.49
C THR A 342 12.22 -8.55 -20.80
N ARG A 343 12.29 -7.21 -20.82
CA ARG A 343 12.22 -6.39 -22.03
C ARG A 343 13.49 -6.45 -22.89
N ILE A 344 14.60 -6.95 -22.36
CA ILE A 344 15.85 -7.13 -23.13
C ILE A 344 15.63 -8.23 -24.18
N PRO A 345 15.83 -7.95 -25.49
CA PRO A 345 15.55 -8.90 -26.58
C PRO A 345 16.26 -10.25 -26.41
N ALA A 346 17.58 -10.26 -26.16
CA ALA A 346 18.33 -11.50 -25.96
C ALA A 346 17.79 -12.39 -24.81
N LEU A 347 17.22 -11.81 -23.75
CA LEU A 347 16.60 -12.59 -22.68
C LEU A 347 15.30 -13.25 -23.17
N LYS A 348 14.44 -12.51 -23.87
CA LYS A 348 13.21 -13.06 -24.47
C LYS A 348 13.54 -14.19 -25.43
N GLU A 349 14.48 -13.96 -26.33
CA GLU A 349 14.89 -14.95 -27.33
C GLU A 349 15.43 -16.22 -26.67
N ARG A 350 16.25 -16.09 -25.61
CA ARG A 350 16.78 -17.25 -24.89
C ARG A 350 15.69 -18.04 -24.16
N ILE A 351 14.76 -17.36 -23.50
CA ILE A 351 13.62 -18.02 -22.82
C ILE A 351 12.71 -18.70 -23.85
N GLN A 352 12.40 -18.02 -24.95
CA GLN A 352 11.57 -18.56 -26.04
C GLN A 352 12.22 -19.78 -26.69
N ALA A 353 13.53 -19.73 -26.95
CA ALA A 353 14.28 -20.84 -27.51
C ALA A 353 14.28 -22.07 -26.58
N PHE A 354 14.40 -21.85 -25.26
CA PHE A 354 14.37 -22.94 -24.28
C PHE A 354 13.03 -23.69 -24.28
N PHE A 355 11.90 -22.98 -24.37
CA PHE A 355 10.57 -23.62 -24.39
C PHE A 355 10.10 -24.05 -25.78
N GLY A 356 10.71 -23.53 -26.85
CA GLY A 356 10.22 -23.73 -28.23
C GLY A 356 8.80 -23.20 -28.46
N LYS A 357 8.35 -22.23 -27.65
CA LYS A 357 6.98 -21.70 -27.60
C LYS A 357 7.00 -20.18 -27.50
N ASP A 358 5.98 -19.53 -28.05
CA ASP A 358 5.83 -18.07 -27.92
C ASP A 358 5.63 -17.64 -26.47
N LEU A 359 6.26 -16.53 -26.10
CA LEU A 359 6.11 -15.93 -24.78
C LEU A 359 4.82 -15.11 -24.70
N SER A 360 4.09 -15.28 -23.61
CA SER A 360 2.90 -14.52 -23.28
C SER A 360 3.23 -13.27 -22.45
N SER A 361 2.49 -12.21 -22.69
CA SER A 361 2.57 -10.93 -21.95
C SER A 361 1.17 -10.45 -21.60
N THR A 362 0.30 -11.36 -21.16
CA THR A 362 -1.11 -11.01 -20.86
C THR A 362 -1.25 -10.23 -19.56
N LEU A 363 -0.22 -10.28 -18.71
CA LEU A 363 -0.10 -9.49 -17.50
C LEU A 363 0.69 -8.19 -17.76
N ASN A 364 0.33 -7.11 -17.05
CA ASN A 364 1.17 -5.92 -17.02
C ASN A 364 2.46 -6.23 -16.25
N GLN A 365 3.60 -6.16 -16.95
CA GLN A 365 4.91 -6.59 -16.45
C GLN A 365 5.41 -5.80 -15.24
N ASP A 366 4.96 -4.56 -15.04
CA ASP A 366 5.40 -3.72 -13.93
C ASP A 366 4.39 -3.70 -12.77
N GLU A 367 3.13 -4.08 -13.02
CA GLU A 367 2.03 -3.95 -12.05
C GLU A 367 1.53 -5.29 -11.50
N ALA A 368 1.88 -6.42 -12.14
CA ALA A 368 1.31 -7.73 -11.84
C ALA A 368 1.46 -8.14 -10.36
N ILE A 369 2.64 -7.91 -9.78
CA ILE A 369 2.94 -8.28 -8.38
C ILE A 369 2.08 -7.45 -7.42
N ALA A 370 2.02 -6.13 -7.59
CA ALA A 370 1.23 -5.24 -6.73
C ALA A 370 -0.26 -5.55 -6.84
N ARG A 371 -0.77 -5.75 -8.07
CA ARG A 371 -2.17 -6.13 -8.31
C ARG A 371 -2.53 -7.45 -7.64
N GLY A 372 -1.68 -8.47 -7.79
CA GLY A 372 -1.83 -9.76 -7.11
C GLY A 372 -1.84 -9.62 -5.58
N SER A 373 -0.97 -8.76 -5.05
CA SER A 373 -0.91 -8.48 -3.61
C SER A 373 -2.18 -7.80 -3.10
N ALA A 374 -2.74 -6.85 -3.86
CA ALA A 374 -3.99 -6.18 -3.51
C ALA A 374 -5.18 -7.15 -3.58
N LEU A 375 -5.20 -8.07 -4.55
CA LEU A 375 -6.18 -9.16 -4.62
C LEU A 375 -6.10 -10.06 -3.38
N GLN A 376 -4.88 -10.46 -2.99
CA GLN A 376 -4.67 -11.25 -1.78
C GLN A 376 -5.13 -10.51 -0.53
N CYS A 377 -4.86 -9.20 -0.46
CA CYS A 377 -5.32 -8.38 0.65
C CYS A 377 -6.85 -8.28 0.66
N ALA A 378 -7.50 -8.25 -0.51
CA ALA A 378 -8.95 -8.23 -0.63
C ALA A 378 -9.58 -9.54 -0.18
N ILE A 379 -8.97 -10.68 -0.54
CA ILE A 379 -9.39 -12.04 -0.11
C ILE A 379 -9.33 -12.17 1.42
N LEU A 380 -8.32 -11.59 2.06
CA LEU A 380 -8.15 -11.63 3.51
C LEU A 380 -9.01 -10.58 4.26
N SER A 381 -9.57 -9.61 3.55
CA SER A 381 -10.36 -8.55 4.16
C SER A 381 -11.78 -9.01 4.47
N PRO A 382 -12.29 -8.80 5.70
CA PRO A 382 -13.70 -9.09 6.01
C PRO A 382 -14.66 -8.13 5.30
N SER A 383 -14.17 -7.01 4.75
CA SER A 383 -14.99 -5.96 4.14
C SER A 383 -15.23 -6.17 2.64
N PHE A 384 -14.40 -6.97 1.97
CA PHE A 384 -14.48 -7.17 0.52
C PHE A 384 -14.90 -8.61 0.21
N LYS A 385 -15.95 -8.76 -0.60
CA LYS A 385 -16.30 -10.06 -1.18
C LYS A 385 -15.57 -10.23 -2.50
N VAL A 386 -14.58 -11.10 -2.51
CA VAL A 386 -13.84 -11.49 -3.71
C VAL A 386 -14.35 -12.86 -4.17
N ARG A 387 -14.19 -13.19 -5.45
CA ARG A 387 -14.44 -14.54 -5.96
C ARG A 387 -13.59 -15.54 -5.17
N ASP A 388 -14.19 -16.64 -4.75
CA ASP A 388 -13.47 -17.73 -4.09
C ASP A 388 -12.35 -18.24 -5.00
N PHE A 389 -11.13 -18.14 -4.50
CA PHE A 389 -9.93 -18.56 -5.22
C PHE A 389 -8.91 -19.14 -4.22
N SER A 390 -8.64 -20.43 -4.34
CA SER A 390 -7.71 -21.15 -3.46
C SER A 390 -6.26 -20.96 -3.92
N ILE A 391 -5.37 -20.75 -2.95
CA ILE A 391 -3.94 -20.48 -3.21
C ILE A 391 -3.12 -21.48 -2.41
N GLN A 392 -2.50 -22.43 -3.12
CA GLN A 392 -1.54 -23.36 -2.54
C GLN A 392 -0.13 -22.91 -2.91
N ASP A 393 0.53 -22.26 -1.94
CA ASP A 393 1.92 -21.83 -2.04
C ASP A 393 2.85 -22.85 -1.35
N ILE A 394 4.16 -22.73 -1.53
CA ILE A 394 5.19 -23.66 -1.07
C ILE A 394 6.42 -22.96 -0.45
N THR A 395 7.12 -23.63 0.46
CA THR A 395 8.42 -23.23 1.03
C THR A 395 9.57 -23.59 0.10
N ASN A 396 10.64 -22.79 0.09
CA ASN A 396 11.81 -23.05 -0.75
C ASN A 396 12.93 -23.82 -0.03
N TYR A 397 13.01 -23.67 1.30
CA TYR A 397 14.10 -24.21 2.09
C TYR A 397 13.55 -25.23 3.09
N PRO A 398 14.12 -26.45 3.14
CA PRO A 398 13.72 -27.43 4.15
C PRO A 398 14.19 -26.99 5.54
N ILE A 399 13.37 -27.24 6.55
CA ILE A 399 13.65 -26.91 7.95
C ILE A 399 13.65 -28.20 8.76
N LYS A 400 14.76 -28.44 9.46
CA LYS A 400 14.89 -29.50 10.43
C LYS A 400 14.77 -28.99 11.85
N MET A 401 14.30 -29.85 12.73
CA MET A 401 14.26 -29.61 14.17
C MET A 401 15.09 -30.67 14.88
N THR A 402 15.86 -30.26 15.88
CA THR A 402 16.69 -31.11 16.74
C THR A 402 16.26 -30.94 18.20
N TRP A 403 16.50 -31.95 19.03
CA TRP A 403 16.17 -31.92 20.46
C TRP A 403 17.18 -32.71 21.29
N GLN A 404 17.10 -32.56 22.61
CA GLN A 404 17.96 -33.32 23.52
C GLN A 404 17.56 -34.80 23.57
N PRO A 405 18.52 -35.74 23.49
CA PRO A 405 18.26 -37.17 23.57
C PRO A 405 17.70 -37.59 24.92
N THR A 406 16.79 -38.55 24.90
CA THR A 406 16.48 -39.39 26.06
C THR A 406 17.16 -40.76 25.91
N PRO A 407 17.41 -41.52 27.00
CA PRO A 407 18.04 -42.84 26.91
C PRO A 407 17.35 -43.83 25.96
N GLU A 408 16.06 -43.60 25.68
CA GLU A 408 15.20 -44.45 24.86
C GLU A 408 15.08 -43.96 23.40
N GLU A 409 15.67 -42.81 23.03
CA GLU A 409 15.57 -42.23 21.67
C GLU A 409 16.84 -42.47 20.85
N GLU A 410 16.70 -43.16 19.72
CA GLU A 410 17.78 -43.41 18.76
C GLU A 410 18.04 -42.23 17.80
N GLU A 411 17.00 -41.43 17.50
CA GLU A 411 17.08 -40.26 16.61
C GLU A 411 16.66 -38.97 17.35
N THR A 412 17.49 -37.93 17.22
CA THR A 412 17.26 -36.61 17.86
C THR A 412 17.12 -35.46 16.87
N GLU A 413 16.90 -35.78 15.58
CA GLU A 413 16.69 -34.79 14.53
C GLU A 413 15.65 -35.25 13.52
N LEU A 414 14.88 -34.32 12.96
CA LEU A 414 13.89 -34.60 11.92
C LEU A 414 13.75 -33.41 10.98
N VAL A 415 13.73 -33.66 9.67
CA VAL A 415 13.28 -32.67 8.68
C VAL A 415 11.76 -32.56 8.77
N VAL A 416 11.28 -31.52 9.47
CA VAL A 416 9.86 -31.34 9.76
C VAL A 416 9.12 -30.77 8.56
N PHE A 417 9.75 -29.83 7.85
CA PHE A 417 9.20 -29.21 6.65
C PHE A 417 10.19 -29.40 5.50
N ASN A 418 9.79 -30.16 4.48
CA ASN A 418 10.62 -30.41 3.31
C ASN A 418 10.64 -29.21 2.36
N LYS A 419 11.55 -29.26 1.37
CA LYS A 419 11.47 -28.39 0.20
C LYS A 419 10.08 -28.55 -0.47
N ASN A 420 9.53 -27.46 -0.96
CA ASN A 420 8.22 -27.37 -1.59
C ASN A 420 7.04 -27.74 -0.67
N ASN A 421 7.22 -27.76 0.66
CA ASN A 421 6.12 -28.00 1.59
C ASN A 421 5.09 -26.85 1.52
N THR A 422 3.80 -27.15 1.61
CA THR A 422 2.75 -26.15 1.46
C THR A 422 2.79 -25.04 2.52
N ILE A 423 2.29 -23.85 2.18
CA ILE A 423 2.17 -22.70 3.08
C ILE A 423 0.70 -22.26 3.14
N PRO A 424 0.07 -22.19 4.33
CA PRO A 424 0.59 -22.63 5.64
C PRO A 424 0.60 -24.16 5.78
N SER A 425 1.42 -24.69 6.69
CA SER A 425 1.46 -26.12 6.98
C SER A 425 1.77 -26.40 8.45
N THR A 426 1.14 -27.44 9.00
CA THR A 426 1.23 -27.84 10.41
C THR A 426 1.75 -29.27 10.51
N LYS A 427 2.69 -29.50 11.43
CA LYS A 427 3.21 -30.81 11.79
C LYS A 427 3.14 -30.97 13.31
N ILE A 428 2.65 -32.13 13.76
CA ILE A 428 2.57 -32.45 15.19
C ILE A 428 3.67 -33.45 15.49
N LEU A 429 4.65 -33.01 16.27
CA LEU A 429 5.74 -33.86 16.78
C LEU A 429 5.31 -34.46 18.13
N THR A 430 5.71 -35.70 18.39
CA THR A 430 5.36 -36.41 19.61
C THR A 430 6.64 -36.74 20.36
N PHE A 431 6.71 -36.37 21.63
CA PHE A 431 7.84 -36.63 22.50
C PHE A 431 7.36 -37.31 23.78
N TYR A 432 8.20 -38.18 24.35
CA TYR A 432 7.99 -38.69 25.70
C TYR A 432 9.03 -38.05 26.61
N ARG A 433 8.58 -37.21 27.55
CA ARG A 433 9.48 -36.38 28.36
C ARG A 433 9.01 -36.32 29.82
N SER A 434 9.96 -36.43 30.74
CA SER A 434 9.72 -36.30 32.19
C SER A 434 10.06 -34.91 32.72
N GLU A 435 10.70 -34.06 31.91
CA GLU A 435 11.13 -32.72 32.29
C GLU A 435 11.05 -31.74 31.11
N PRO A 436 11.08 -30.41 31.37
CA PRO A 436 11.13 -29.40 30.31
C PRO A 436 12.28 -29.63 29.33
N PHE A 437 12.02 -29.40 28.04
CA PHE A 437 13.00 -29.64 26.98
C PHE A 437 12.94 -28.55 25.91
N ASP A 438 13.98 -28.51 25.08
CA ASP A 438 14.10 -27.56 23.99
C ASP A 438 14.11 -28.24 22.63
N LEU A 439 13.53 -27.54 21.66
CA LEU A 439 13.61 -27.83 20.24
C LEU A 439 14.40 -26.72 19.55
N GLU A 440 15.39 -27.07 18.75
CA GLU A 440 16.15 -26.12 17.95
C GLU A 440 15.84 -26.34 16.46
N ALA A 441 15.58 -25.26 15.74
CA ALA A 441 15.21 -25.29 14.33
C ALA A 441 16.29 -24.61 13.48
N GLN A 442 16.65 -25.25 12.38
CA GLN A 442 17.62 -24.75 11.41
C GLN A 442 17.26 -25.24 10.01
N TYR A 443 17.79 -24.58 8.97
CA TYR A 443 17.68 -25.12 7.62
C TYR A 443 18.40 -26.47 7.51
N ALA A 444 17.75 -27.44 6.86
CA ALA A 444 18.31 -28.77 6.68
C ALA A 444 19.45 -28.79 5.65
N GLU A 445 19.42 -27.85 4.69
CA GLU A 445 20.41 -27.66 3.62
C GLU A 445 20.99 -26.23 3.68
N PRO A 446 21.92 -25.92 4.61
CA PRO A 446 22.53 -24.60 4.76
C PRO A 446 23.19 -24.01 3.50
N GLU A 447 23.61 -24.85 2.57
CA GLU A 447 24.20 -24.47 1.29
C GLU A 447 23.16 -23.96 0.28
N SER A 448 21.87 -24.25 0.50
CA SER A 448 20.77 -23.82 -0.39
C SER A 448 20.30 -22.39 -0.11
N ILE A 449 20.57 -21.85 1.08
CA ILE A 449 20.24 -20.48 1.47
C ILE A 449 21.35 -19.51 1.05
N PRO A 450 21.08 -18.18 1.01
CA PRO A 450 22.11 -17.19 0.71
C PRO A 450 23.38 -17.35 1.56
N ALA A 451 24.55 -17.34 0.90
CA ALA A 451 25.82 -17.52 1.61
C ALA A 451 26.02 -16.39 2.63
N GLY A 452 26.42 -16.74 3.85
CA GLY A 452 26.60 -15.79 4.95
C GLY A 452 25.37 -15.60 5.85
N ILE A 453 24.19 -16.09 5.45
CA ILE A 453 23.04 -16.19 6.36
C ILE A 453 23.29 -17.29 7.39
N ASN A 454 23.01 -16.98 8.66
CA ASN A 454 23.00 -17.98 9.72
C ASN A 454 21.88 -19.00 9.45
N PRO A 455 22.18 -20.32 9.37
CA PRO A 455 21.16 -21.34 9.12
C PRO A 455 20.14 -21.52 10.25
N TRP A 456 20.40 -20.96 11.43
CA TRP A 456 19.52 -21.01 12.60
C TRP A 456 18.21 -20.26 12.35
N VAL A 457 17.08 -20.89 12.70
CA VAL A 457 15.73 -20.35 12.54
C VAL A 457 15.12 -19.97 13.89
N GLY A 458 15.31 -20.80 14.91
CA GLY A 458 14.76 -20.51 16.23
C GLY A 458 14.99 -21.63 17.25
N ARG A 459 14.78 -21.31 18.52
CA ARG A 459 14.73 -22.25 19.64
C ARG A 459 13.37 -22.15 20.33
N PHE A 460 12.76 -23.29 20.62
CA PHE A 460 11.45 -23.39 21.24
C PHE A 460 11.54 -24.23 22.50
N SER A 461 11.34 -23.61 23.65
CA SER A 461 11.36 -24.28 24.95
C SER A 461 9.97 -24.68 25.41
N ILE A 462 9.77 -25.97 25.64
CA ILE A 462 8.54 -26.51 26.22
C ILE A 462 8.70 -26.56 27.74
N LYS A 463 7.94 -25.74 28.47
CA LYS A 463 8.07 -25.58 29.93
C LYS A 463 7.01 -26.39 30.68
N LYS A 464 7.25 -26.60 31.98
CA LYS A 464 6.33 -27.27 32.92
C LYS A 464 5.91 -28.69 32.47
N VAL A 465 6.82 -29.42 31.85
CA VAL A 465 6.64 -30.84 31.57
C VAL A 465 6.96 -31.61 32.84
N GLU A 466 6.02 -32.43 33.29
CA GLU A 466 6.14 -33.26 34.50
C GLU A 466 5.71 -34.70 34.15
N PRO A 467 6.29 -35.72 34.80
CA PRO A 467 5.92 -37.10 34.54
C PRO A 467 4.47 -37.38 34.97
N ILE A 468 3.80 -38.28 34.26
CA ILE A 468 2.45 -38.74 34.58
C ILE A 468 2.56 -40.13 35.19
N ASN A 469 2.03 -40.31 36.40
CA ASN A 469 2.06 -41.61 37.11
C ASN A 469 3.47 -42.20 37.25
N GLY A 470 4.51 -41.36 37.27
CA GLY A 470 5.91 -41.77 37.34
C GLY A 470 6.56 -42.10 35.99
N GLU A 471 5.80 -42.05 34.89
CA GLU A 471 6.29 -42.28 33.54
C GLU A 471 6.44 -40.96 32.76
N ALA A 472 7.24 -40.99 31.69
CA ALA A 472 7.43 -39.84 30.81
C ALA A 472 6.08 -39.41 30.20
N ALA A 473 5.76 -38.12 30.28
CA ALA A 473 4.54 -37.58 29.71
C ALA A 473 4.60 -37.59 28.18
N CYS A 474 3.51 -38.00 27.53
CA CYS A 474 3.38 -37.90 26.08
C CYS A 474 3.03 -36.45 25.70
N VAL A 475 4.02 -35.73 25.17
CA VAL A 475 3.93 -34.32 24.77
C VAL A 475 3.74 -34.22 23.25
N LYS A 476 2.66 -33.56 22.82
CA LYS A 476 2.43 -33.17 21.43
C LYS A 476 2.86 -31.73 21.22
N VAL A 477 3.78 -31.49 20.28
CA VAL A 477 4.24 -30.15 19.89
C VAL A 477 3.76 -29.82 18.49
N LYS A 478 3.01 -28.73 18.34
CA LYS A 478 2.45 -28.29 17.06
C LYS A 478 3.36 -27.25 16.41
N ALA A 479 4.26 -27.70 15.55
CA ALA A 479 5.08 -26.84 14.71
C ALA A 479 4.28 -26.39 13.46
N ARG A 480 4.40 -25.13 13.08
CA ARG A 480 3.67 -24.55 11.94
C ARG A 480 4.53 -23.57 11.15
N ILE A 481 4.56 -23.75 9.83
CA ILE A 481 4.88 -22.68 8.89
C ILE A 481 3.60 -21.87 8.68
N ASN A 482 3.58 -20.64 9.17
CA ASN A 482 2.39 -19.79 9.15
C ASN A 482 2.16 -19.16 7.75
N ILE A 483 1.14 -18.30 7.64
CA ILE A 483 0.76 -17.69 6.35
C ILE A 483 1.85 -16.76 5.76
N HIS A 484 2.80 -16.28 6.58
CA HIS A 484 3.94 -15.47 6.14
C HIS A 484 5.12 -16.33 5.67
N GLY A 485 5.04 -17.65 5.84
CA GLY A 485 6.13 -18.57 5.52
C GLY A 485 7.23 -18.62 6.59
N VAL A 486 6.94 -18.23 7.83
CA VAL A 486 7.89 -18.33 8.97
C VAL A 486 7.51 -19.45 9.93
N LEU A 487 8.51 -20.05 10.57
CA LEU A 487 8.32 -21.13 11.54
C LEU A 487 7.83 -20.62 12.89
N THR A 488 6.84 -21.29 13.46
CA THR A 488 6.35 -21.07 14.81
C THR A 488 6.04 -22.41 15.48
N VAL A 489 6.10 -22.45 16.81
CA VAL A 489 5.47 -23.52 17.60
C VAL A 489 4.24 -22.92 18.25
N GLU A 490 3.05 -23.26 17.73
CA GLU A 490 1.79 -22.63 18.14
C GLU A 490 1.32 -23.08 19.52
N SER A 491 1.56 -24.35 19.84
CA SER A 491 1.09 -24.96 21.08
C SER A 491 1.88 -26.22 21.39
N ALA A 492 2.05 -26.53 22.67
CA ALA A 492 2.44 -27.84 23.15
C ALA A 492 1.42 -28.29 24.21
N TYR A 493 1.12 -29.58 24.25
CA TYR A 493 0.16 -30.11 25.22
C TYR A 493 0.45 -31.57 25.55
N VAL A 494 0.07 -31.97 26.76
CA VAL A 494 0.18 -33.35 27.23
C VAL A 494 -1.06 -34.14 26.80
N VAL A 495 -0.86 -35.37 26.35
CA VAL A 495 -1.94 -36.34 26.10
C VAL A 495 -1.80 -37.54 27.03
N GLU A 496 -2.94 -38.07 27.46
CA GLU A 496 -3.02 -39.31 28.23
C GLU A 496 -3.84 -40.36 27.49
N GLU A 497 -3.43 -41.62 27.59
CA GLU A 497 -4.18 -42.75 27.08
C GLU A 497 -5.30 -43.11 28.07
N VAL A 498 -6.55 -42.82 27.70
CA VAL A 498 -7.73 -43.15 28.50
C VAL A 498 -8.47 -44.31 27.83
N VAL A 499 -8.78 -45.35 28.60
CA VAL A 499 -9.60 -46.48 28.14
C VAL A 499 -11.07 -46.07 28.20
N LYS A 500 -11.74 -45.99 27.04
CA LYS A 500 -13.18 -45.79 26.95
C LYS A 500 -13.87 -47.08 26.51
N GLU A 501 -14.97 -47.41 27.17
CA GLU A 501 -15.88 -48.47 26.73
C GLU A 501 -16.83 -47.90 25.68
N GLU A 502 -16.78 -48.44 24.46
CA GLU A 502 -17.67 -48.07 23.35
C GLU A 502 -18.55 -49.27 22.97
N LEU A 503 -19.82 -49.01 22.67
CA LEU A 503 -20.77 -50.02 22.20
C LEU A 503 -20.36 -50.51 20.81
N VAL A 504 -20.37 -51.82 20.60
CA VAL A 504 -20.13 -52.45 19.30
C VAL A 504 -21.44 -52.35 18.52
N GLU A 505 -21.43 -51.65 17.38
CA GLU A 505 -22.57 -51.66 16.46
C GLU A 505 -22.77 -53.09 15.92
N GLU A 506 -23.95 -53.66 16.18
CA GLU A 506 -24.35 -54.95 15.62
C GLU A 506 -24.48 -54.81 14.10
N LYS A 507 -23.77 -55.66 13.36
CA LYS A 507 -24.01 -55.82 11.92
C LYS A 507 -25.42 -56.35 11.72
N GLU A 508 -26.20 -55.70 10.86
CA GLU A 508 -27.54 -56.17 10.45
C GLU A 508 -27.47 -57.64 10.04
N GLY A 509 -28.03 -58.54 10.87
CA GLY A 509 -28.17 -59.96 10.54
C GLY A 509 -28.02 -60.98 11.67
N ALA A 510 -27.72 -60.61 12.92
CA ALA A 510 -27.65 -61.57 14.03
C ALA A 510 -28.88 -61.47 14.94
N THR A 511 -29.77 -62.46 14.85
CA THR A 511 -30.82 -62.73 15.82
C THR A 511 -30.24 -63.51 17.00
N GLU A 512 -30.22 -62.94 18.20
CA GLU A 512 -30.42 -63.63 19.49
C GLU A 512 -30.41 -62.60 20.65
N ASP A 513 -31.36 -62.76 21.59
CA ASP A 513 -31.51 -61.94 22.80
C ASP A 513 -30.22 -61.92 23.64
N LEU A 514 -29.51 -60.80 23.66
CA LEU A 514 -28.45 -60.50 24.62
C LEU A 514 -28.93 -59.44 25.61
N ASP A 515 -29.04 -59.82 26.89
CA ASP A 515 -29.54 -58.99 28.01
C ASP A 515 -28.62 -57.79 28.40
N ALA A 516 -27.52 -57.55 27.67
CA ALA A 516 -26.65 -56.38 27.85
C ALA A 516 -25.90 -56.04 26.54
N PRO A 517 -25.75 -54.75 26.21
CA PRO A 517 -25.10 -54.38 24.96
C PRO A 517 -23.59 -54.66 24.98
N LEU A 518 -23.07 -55.25 23.90
CA LEU A 518 -21.65 -55.58 23.72
C LEU A 518 -20.80 -54.30 23.71
N THR A 519 -20.00 -54.08 24.75
CA THR A 519 -19.02 -52.97 24.81
C THR A 519 -17.60 -53.46 24.55
N ARG A 520 -16.84 -52.75 23.71
CA ARG A 520 -15.39 -52.93 23.54
C ARG A 520 -14.61 -51.80 24.21
N LYS A 521 -13.48 -52.13 24.84
CA LYS A 521 -12.54 -51.16 25.39
C LYS A 521 -11.65 -50.61 24.26
N VAL A 522 -11.75 -49.32 23.97
CA VAL A 522 -10.91 -48.61 23.01
C VAL A 522 -10.01 -47.64 23.78
N LYS A 523 -8.71 -47.70 23.49
CA LYS A 523 -7.75 -46.74 24.03
C LYS A 523 -7.79 -45.45 23.20
N LYS A 524 -8.08 -44.31 23.84
CA LYS A 524 -8.12 -42.99 23.18
C LYS A 524 -7.14 -42.04 23.86
N LEU A 525 -6.35 -41.33 23.05
CA LEU A 525 -5.50 -40.23 23.52
C LEU A 525 -6.36 -38.99 23.75
N VAL A 526 -6.36 -38.47 24.98
CA VAL A 526 -7.10 -37.28 25.38
C VAL A 526 -6.12 -36.19 25.80
N LYS A 527 -6.33 -34.95 25.32
CA LYS A 527 -5.56 -33.78 25.75
C LYS A 527 -5.82 -33.50 27.23
N LYS A 528 -4.78 -33.57 28.06
CA LYS A 528 -4.85 -33.34 29.51
C LYS A 528 -4.63 -31.87 29.89
N GLY A 529 -3.69 -31.20 29.23
CA GLY A 529 -3.36 -29.81 29.55
C GLY A 529 -2.37 -29.19 28.58
N ASP A 530 -2.44 -27.87 28.44
CA ASP A 530 -1.51 -27.07 27.65
C ASP A 530 -0.20 -26.81 28.40
N LEU A 531 0.90 -26.79 27.66
CA LEU A 531 2.25 -26.51 28.13
C LEU A 531 2.70 -25.15 27.60
N PRO A 532 3.29 -24.28 28.44
CA PRO A 532 3.84 -23.02 27.96
C PRO A 532 5.00 -23.24 26.98
N VAL A 533 4.98 -22.52 25.87
CA VAL A 533 6.06 -22.50 24.86
C VAL A 533 6.73 -21.13 24.89
N VAL A 534 8.05 -21.12 25.08
CA VAL A 534 8.87 -19.90 24.97
C VAL A 534 9.67 -20.00 23.68
N SER A 535 9.52 -19.00 22.80
CA SER A 535 10.19 -18.98 21.49
C SER A 535 11.30 -17.93 21.49
N ALA A 536 12.49 -18.31 21.05
CA ALA A 536 13.57 -17.41 20.68
C ALA A 536 13.76 -17.51 19.16
N THR A 537 13.59 -16.40 18.45
CA THR A 537 13.72 -16.32 16.98
C THR A 537 14.52 -15.06 16.63
N SER A 538 14.72 -14.78 15.35
CA SER A 538 15.36 -13.53 14.92
C SER A 538 14.43 -12.30 14.90
N SER A 539 13.16 -12.45 15.30
CA SER A 539 12.25 -11.30 15.47
C SER A 539 12.75 -10.40 16.59
N LEU A 540 12.57 -9.09 16.43
CA LEU A 540 12.85 -8.12 17.47
C LEU A 540 11.91 -8.33 18.67
N ASP A 541 12.42 -8.06 19.87
CA ASP A 541 11.59 -8.03 21.07
C ASP A 541 10.53 -6.94 20.96
N ARG A 542 9.32 -7.23 21.47
CA ARG A 542 8.19 -6.30 21.39
C ARG A 542 8.46 -4.95 22.04
N SER A 543 9.24 -4.91 23.12
CA SER A 543 9.67 -3.66 23.75
C SER A 543 10.54 -2.81 22.82
N LEU A 544 11.48 -3.44 22.11
CA LEU A 544 12.33 -2.78 21.14
C LEU A 544 11.53 -2.31 19.93
N ILE A 545 10.57 -3.10 19.43
CA ILE A 545 9.65 -2.66 18.36
C ILE A 545 8.90 -1.40 18.77
N ASN A 546 8.37 -1.35 20.00
CA ASN A 546 7.66 -0.17 20.50
C ASN A 546 8.57 1.06 20.58
N GLU A 547 9.81 0.90 21.07
CA GLU A 547 10.80 1.99 21.10
C GLU A 547 11.14 2.49 19.69
N LEU A 548 11.38 1.58 18.75
CA LEU A 548 11.69 1.92 17.36
C LEU A 548 10.50 2.58 16.66
N ARG A 549 9.27 2.17 16.98
CA ARG A 549 8.03 2.78 16.48
C ARG A 549 7.86 4.20 17.02
N GLU A 550 8.17 4.45 18.29
CA GLU A 550 8.15 5.80 18.86
C GLU A 550 9.15 6.71 18.15
N LYS A 551 10.39 6.24 17.96
CA LYS A 551 11.42 6.97 17.19
C LYS A 551 10.98 7.24 15.75
N GLU A 552 10.33 6.30 15.08
CA GLU A 552 9.79 6.51 13.73
C GLU A 552 8.70 7.60 13.74
N MET A 553 7.81 7.60 14.73
CA MET A 553 6.78 8.64 14.88
C MET A 553 7.37 10.03 15.15
N GLU A 554 8.43 10.12 15.96
CA GLU A 554 9.17 11.37 16.18
C GLU A 554 9.80 11.89 14.89
N MET A 555 10.43 11.00 14.10
CA MET A 555 11.00 11.37 12.81
C MET A 555 9.92 11.82 11.82
N ILE A 556 8.78 11.14 11.75
CA ILE A 556 7.62 11.56 10.93
C ILE A 556 7.13 12.94 11.34
N ALA A 557 6.97 13.20 12.64
CA ALA A 557 6.51 14.49 13.14
C ALA A 557 7.51 15.60 12.80
N SER A 558 8.81 15.30 12.88
CA SER A 558 9.86 16.23 12.49
C SER A 558 9.88 16.51 10.99
N ASP A 559 9.76 15.48 10.15
CA ASP A 559 9.71 15.64 8.69
C ASP A 559 8.50 16.50 8.31
N LYS A 560 7.33 16.20 8.91
CA LYS A 560 6.10 16.97 8.70
C LYS A 560 6.25 18.43 9.12
N LEU A 561 6.90 18.72 10.25
CA LEU A 561 7.10 20.09 10.70
C LEU A 561 7.94 20.90 9.71
N VAL A 562 8.97 20.29 9.10
CA VAL A 562 9.78 20.94 8.07
C VAL A 562 8.93 21.25 6.84
N VAL A 563 8.19 20.27 6.31
CA VAL A 563 7.29 20.46 5.18
C VAL A 563 6.23 21.54 5.45
N ASP A 564 5.55 21.45 6.61
CA ASP A 564 4.53 22.42 7.02
C ASP A 564 5.11 23.85 7.18
N THR A 565 6.40 23.97 7.56
CA THR A 565 7.08 25.27 7.69
C THR A 565 7.38 25.87 6.31
N GLU A 566 7.92 25.08 5.38
CA GLU A 566 8.15 25.50 3.99
C GLU A 566 6.83 25.86 3.28
N MET A 567 5.75 25.12 3.53
CA MET A 567 4.42 25.47 3.01
C MET A 567 3.92 26.82 3.56
N ALA A 568 4.15 27.12 4.84
CA ALA A 568 3.78 28.41 5.42
C ALA A 568 4.60 29.56 4.85
N LYS A 569 5.90 29.34 4.61
CA LYS A 569 6.80 30.28 3.92
C LYS A 569 6.29 30.59 2.50
N ASN A 570 6.01 29.55 1.72
CA ASN A 570 5.50 29.67 0.35
C ASN A 570 4.13 30.37 0.31
N ALA A 571 3.24 30.08 1.26
CA ALA A 571 1.92 30.72 1.33
C ALA A 571 2.03 32.24 1.61
N LEU A 572 2.99 32.65 2.45
CA LEU A 572 3.29 34.06 2.68
C LEU A 572 3.85 34.71 1.40
N GLU A 573 4.83 34.07 0.77
CA GLU A 573 5.46 34.54 -0.46
C GLU A 573 4.45 34.73 -1.60
N GLU A 574 3.62 33.71 -1.87
CA GLU A 574 2.57 33.76 -2.89
C GLU A 574 1.58 34.90 -2.61
N TYR A 575 1.14 35.04 -1.36
CA TYR A 575 0.21 36.11 -0.98
C TYR A 575 0.82 37.50 -1.22
N ILE A 576 2.10 37.69 -0.91
CA ILE A 576 2.81 38.96 -1.13
C ILE A 576 2.82 39.32 -2.62
N TYR A 577 3.28 38.41 -3.48
CA TYR A 577 3.36 38.64 -4.92
C TYR A 577 1.99 38.88 -5.56
N ASP A 578 1.03 38.01 -5.28
CA ASP A 578 -0.32 38.08 -5.85
C ASP A 578 -1.04 39.37 -5.43
N THR A 579 -1.02 39.67 -4.13
CA THR A 579 -1.74 40.82 -3.57
C THR A 579 -1.14 42.14 -4.06
N ARG A 580 0.20 42.27 -4.04
CA ARG A 580 0.90 43.48 -4.49
C ARG A 580 0.57 43.81 -5.95
N SER A 581 0.66 42.83 -6.84
CA SER A 581 0.33 43.00 -8.26
C SER A 581 -1.12 43.45 -8.46
N LYS A 582 -2.06 42.84 -7.75
CA LYS A 582 -3.49 43.16 -7.88
C LYS A 582 -3.87 44.51 -7.27
N VAL A 583 -3.21 44.93 -6.19
CA VAL A 583 -3.43 46.25 -5.57
C VAL A 583 -2.74 47.36 -6.37
N ASN A 584 -1.55 47.11 -6.89
CA ASN A 584 -0.76 48.09 -7.63
C ASN A 584 -1.10 48.12 -9.13
N GLY A 585 -2.30 48.61 -9.45
CA GLY A 585 -2.76 48.80 -10.83
C GLY A 585 -3.55 47.64 -11.41
N GLY A 586 -3.61 46.50 -10.72
CA GLY A 586 -4.45 45.36 -11.06
C GLY A 586 -5.91 45.48 -10.59
N ILE A 587 -6.55 44.32 -10.43
CA ILE A 587 -8.00 44.20 -10.18
C ILE A 587 -8.47 44.74 -8.82
N TYR A 588 -7.57 44.83 -7.83
CA TYR A 588 -7.91 45.31 -6.48
C TYR A 588 -7.69 46.81 -6.29
N LYS A 589 -7.18 47.52 -7.30
CA LYS A 589 -6.79 48.93 -7.20
C LYS A 589 -7.92 49.86 -6.71
N ASP A 590 -9.18 49.56 -7.03
CA ASP A 590 -10.35 50.36 -6.66
C ASP A 590 -10.96 49.95 -5.30
N TYR A 591 -10.57 48.80 -4.75
CA TYR A 591 -11.19 48.17 -3.57
C TYR A 591 -10.39 48.41 -2.28
N ILE A 592 -9.23 49.06 -2.42
CA ILE A 592 -8.39 49.54 -1.32
C ILE A 592 -8.59 51.05 -1.14
N ASN A 593 -8.58 51.50 0.12
CA ASN A 593 -8.63 52.91 0.43
C ASN A 593 -7.34 53.59 -0.09
N PRO A 594 -7.44 54.65 -0.92
CA PRO A 594 -6.27 55.33 -1.46
C PRO A 594 -5.27 55.79 -0.38
N ALA A 595 -5.75 56.17 0.81
CA ALA A 595 -4.90 56.60 1.92
C ALA A 595 -4.04 55.47 2.51
N ASP A 596 -4.52 54.22 2.43
CA ASP A 596 -3.85 53.05 3.00
C ASP A 596 -3.01 52.29 1.96
N LYS A 597 -3.21 52.60 0.67
CA LYS A 597 -2.64 51.84 -0.46
C LYS A 597 -1.12 51.85 -0.46
N GLU A 598 -0.50 53.02 -0.39
CA GLU A 598 0.97 53.14 -0.44
C GLU A 598 1.61 52.46 0.76
N LYS A 599 1.04 52.65 1.96
CA LYS A 599 1.50 51.97 3.17
C LYS A 599 1.43 50.45 3.02
N PHE A 600 0.31 49.92 2.53
CA PHE A 600 0.16 48.47 2.39
C PHE A 600 1.11 47.88 1.33
N ILE A 601 1.37 48.59 0.24
CA ILE A 601 2.38 48.19 -0.74
C ILE A 601 3.77 48.15 -0.09
N ASN A 602 4.10 49.13 0.76
CA ASN A 602 5.36 49.12 1.50
C ASN A 602 5.40 47.98 2.52
N ASP A 603 4.34 47.73 3.29
CA ASP A 603 4.26 46.60 4.23
C ASP A 603 4.49 45.25 3.50
N LEU A 604 3.96 45.09 2.28
CA LEU A 604 4.19 43.91 1.43
C LEU A 604 5.66 43.80 0.96
N ASN A 605 6.28 44.92 0.56
CA ASN A 605 7.69 44.94 0.17
C ASN A 605 8.61 44.64 1.36
N ASP A 606 8.29 45.19 2.55
CA ASP A 606 9.04 44.95 3.77
C ASP A 606 8.93 43.49 4.21
N ALA A 607 7.75 42.87 4.06
CA ALA A 607 7.57 41.44 4.31
C ALA A 607 8.35 40.57 3.32
N GLU A 608 8.44 40.95 2.04
CA GLU A 608 9.30 40.28 1.05
C GLU A 608 10.78 40.39 1.41
N ASN A 609 11.26 41.59 1.76
CA ASN A 609 12.63 41.80 2.18
C ASN A 609 12.96 40.97 3.44
N TRP A 610 12.06 40.97 4.41
CA TRP A 610 12.19 40.15 5.62
C TRP A 610 12.27 38.65 5.28
N LEU A 611 11.48 38.16 4.32
CA LEU A 611 11.45 36.75 3.93
C LEU A 611 12.82 36.24 3.42
N TYR A 612 13.58 37.09 2.73
CA TYR A 612 14.88 36.75 2.15
C TYR A 612 16.08 37.15 3.02
N ASP A 613 15.84 37.73 4.20
CA ASP A 613 16.89 38.12 5.15
C ASP A 613 16.66 37.43 6.51
N GLU A 614 16.26 38.18 7.55
CA GLU A 614 16.03 37.67 8.90
C GLU A 614 15.01 36.52 8.98
N GLY A 615 14.07 36.49 8.03
CA GLY A 615 12.98 35.54 7.97
C GLY A 615 13.30 34.23 7.27
N ASP A 616 14.46 34.05 6.62
CA ASP A 616 14.72 32.92 5.72
C ASP A 616 14.59 31.54 6.40
N GLU A 617 14.98 31.46 7.67
CA GLU A 617 14.88 30.26 8.51
C GLU A 617 13.89 30.42 9.69
N ALA A 618 12.87 31.26 9.54
CA ALA A 618 11.86 31.46 10.58
C ALA A 618 10.99 30.20 10.81
N THR A 619 10.32 30.15 11.96
CA THR A 619 9.42 29.03 12.29
C THR A 619 8.06 29.16 11.61
N LYS A 620 7.34 28.04 11.45
CA LYS A 620 5.97 27.99 10.90
C LYS A 620 5.04 29.06 11.50
N SER A 621 5.07 29.24 12.82
CA SER A 621 4.20 30.19 13.50
C SER A 621 4.54 31.64 13.17
N VAL A 622 5.81 31.96 12.92
CA VAL A 622 6.25 33.30 12.53
C VAL A 622 5.80 33.64 11.11
N TYR A 623 5.95 32.72 10.14
CA TYR A 623 5.42 32.91 8.79
C TYR A 623 3.90 33.10 8.79
N ALA A 624 3.18 32.26 9.55
CA ALA A 624 1.74 32.38 9.68
C ALA A 624 1.30 33.71 10.31
N ALA A 625 2.04 34.20 11.32
CA ALA A 625 1.77 35.49 11.94
C ALA A 625 2.00 36.65 10.96
N LYS A 626 3.10 36.63 10.19
CA LYS A 626 3.37 37.63 9.15
C LYS A 626 2.29 37.66 8.06
N LEU A 627 1.83 36.48 7.63
CA LEU A 627 0.71 36.40 6.69
C LEU A 627 -0.58 36.99 7.28
N ALA A 628 -0.89 36.66 8.54
CA ALA A 628 -2.06 37.19 9.23
C ALA A 628 -2.01 38.72 9.38
N GLU A 629 -0.84 39.29 9.69
CA GLU A 629 -0.62 40.74 9.75
C GLU A 629 -0.99 41.43 8.41
N LEU A 630 -0.50 40.90 7.29
CA LEU A 630 -0.81 41.45 5.96
C LEU A 630 -2.28 41.25 5.56
N GLN A 631 -2.91 40.17 6.03
CA GLN A 631 -4.32 39.87 5.78
C GLN A 631 -5.28 40.81 6.51
N VAL A 632 -4.85 41.51 7.57
CA VAL A 632 -5.66 42.55 8.24
C VAL A 632 -6.07 43.64 7.24
N VAL A 633 -5.18 44.00 6.30
CA VAL A 633 -5.45 45.01 5.28
C VAL A 633 -5.93 44.39 3.97
N GLY A 634 -5.22 43.36 3.47
CA GLY A 634 -5.55 42.77 2.16
C GLY A 634 -6.81 41.90 2.15
N GLY A 635 -7.14 41.24 3.26
CA GLY A 635 -8.34 40.40 3.40
C GLY A 635 -9.63 41.16 3.11
N PRO A 636 -9.88 42.33 3.75
CA PRO A 636 -11.03 43.17 3.42
C PRO A 636 -11.08 43.64 1.96
N VAL A 637 -9.93 43.94 1.35
CA VAL A 637 -9.85 44.36 -0.07
C VAL A 637 -10.32 43.23 -0.99
N ILE A 638 -9.79 42.01 -0.78
CA ILE A 638 -10.18 40.82 -1.53
C ILE A 638 -11.68 40.53 -1.35
N GLN A 639 -12.19 40.65 -0.12
CA GLN A 639 -13.59 40.42 0.18
C GLN A 639 -14.50 41.44 -0.52
N ARG A 640 -14.15 42.73 -0.53
CA ARG A 640 -14.93 43.76 -1.25
C ARG A 640 -15.00 43.49 -2.74
N TYR A 641 -13.89 43.07 -3.36
CA TYR A 641 -13.86 42.67 -4.76
C TYR A 641 -14.78 41.47 -5.03
N ARG A 642 -14.64 40.38 -4.26
CA ARG A 642 -15.47 39.18 -4.39
C ARG A 642 -16.96 39.50 -4.23
N GLU A 643 -17.29 40.34 -3.26
CA GLU A 643 -18.67 40.76 -3.02
C GLU A 643 -19.21 41.66 -4.15
N SER A 644 -18.37 42.47 -4.79
CA SER A 644 -18.78 43.26 -5.96
C SER A 644 -19.19 42.38 -7.14
N ASP A 645 -18.60 41.20 -7.27
CA ASP A 645 -18.94 40.21 -8.31
C ASP A 645 -20.14 39.33 -7.89
N ALA A 646 -20.20 38.91 -6.63
CA ALA A 646 -21.21 37.99 -6.13
C ALA A 646 -22.59 38.61 -5.85
N ARG A 647 -22.65 39.89 -5.42
CA ARG A 647 -23.92 40.54 -5.02
C ARG A 647 -24.95 40.64 -6.14
N PRO A 648 -24.61 41.07 -7.38
CA PRO A 648 -25.59 41.15 -8.46
C PRO A 648 -26.25 39.80 -8.75
N THR A 649 -25.48 38.72 -8.73
CA THR A 649 -25.99 37.36 -8.93
C THR A 649 -26.94 36.95 -7.81
N ALA A 650 -26.55 37.17 -6.54
CA ALA A 650 -27.43 36.87 -5.40
C ALA A 650 -28.72 37.70 -5.41
N ALA A 651 -28.65 38.97 -5.82
CA ALA A 651 -29.83 39.84 -5.91
C ALA A 651 -30.77 39.39 -7.04
N ARG A 652 -30.23 38.95 -8.18
CA ARG A 652 -31.02 38.34 -9.26
C ARG A 652 -31.74 37.07 -8.77
N GLU A 653 -31.03 36.17 -8.09
CA GLU A 653 -31.63 34.95 -7.52
C GLU A 653 -32.77 35.27 -6.54
N LEU A 654 -32.59 36.28 -5.67
CA LEU A 654 -33.64 36.72 -4.75
C LEU A 654 -34.86 37.27 -5.53
N ARG A 655 -34.64 38.11 -6.54
CA ARG A 655 -35.73 38.66 -7.39
C ARG A 655 -36.47 37.57 -8.15
N GLU A 656 -35.76 36.58 -8.67
CA GLU A 656 -36.37 35.42 -9.34
C GLU A 656 -37.26 34.64 -8.37
N ALA A 657 -36.77 34.37 -7.15
CA ALA A 657 -37.57 33.72 -6.11
C ALA A 657 -38.80 34.57 -5.72
N ILE A 658 -38.64 35.88 -5.53
CA ILE A 658 -39.74 36.81 -5.26
C ILE A 658 -40.80 36.75 -6.37
N ASN A 659 -40.39 36.87 -7.64
CA ASN A 659 -41.30 36.85 -8.77
C ASN A 659 -42.03 35.51 -8.90
N GLN A 660 -41.32 34.40 -8.69
CA GLN A 660 -41.91 33.07 -8.71
C GLN A 660 -42.95 32.90 -7.59
N LEU A 661 -42.61 33.27 -6.36
CA LEU A 661 -43.52 33.17 -5.22
C LEU A 661 -44.73 34.11 -5.35
N MET A 662 -44.54 35.33 -5.85
CA MET A 662 -45.66 36.26 -6.12
C MET A 662 -46.58 35.73 -7.22
N SER A 663 -46.01 35.16 -8.29
CA SER A 663 -46.80 34.52 -9.36
C SER A 663 -47.62 33.33 -8.82
N GLN A 664 -47.02 32.47 -7.99
CA GLN A 664 -47.72 31.34 -7.38
C GLN A 664 -48.80 31.79 -6.38
N ALA A 665 -48.52 32.78 -5.55
CA ALA A 665 -49.48 33.30 -4.57
C ALA A 665 -50.66 34.04 -5.22
N THR A 666 -50.48 34.63 -6.40
CA THR A 666 -51.54 35.34 -7.14
C THR A 666 -52.15 34.51 -8.28
N SER A 667 -51.70 33.27 -8.46
CA SER A 667 -52.17 32.39 -9.53
C SER A 667 -53.62 31.95 -9.31
N SER A 668 -54.39 31.97 -10.39
CA SER A 668 -55.75 31.42 -10.47
C SER A 668 -55.78 29.92 -10.78
N GLU A 669 -54.61 29.26 -10.81
CA GLU A 669 -54.53 27.82 -11.05
C GLU A 669 -55.24 27.01 -9.94
N GLU A 670 -55.94 25.96 -10.35
CA GLU A 670 -56.77 25.13 -9.48
C GLU A 670 -55.97 24.46 -8.32
N LYS A 671 -54.66 24.28 -8.50
CA LYS A 671 -53.77 23.73 -7.48
C LYS A 671 -53.55 24.65 -6.28
N TYR A 672 -53.89 25.93 -6.38
CA TYR A 672 -53.80 26.89 -5.28
C TYR A 672 -55.17 27.39 -4.79
N ALA A 673 -56.28 26.92 -5.37
CA ALA A 673 -57.62 27.43 -5.09
C ALA A 673 -58.09 27.18 -3.64
N HIS A 674 -57.56 26.14 -2.98
CA HIS A 674 -57.91 25.76 -1.60
C HIS A 674 -57.09 26.47 -0.52
N ILE A 675 -56.05 27.22 -0.90
CA ILE A 675 -55.22 27.97 0.05
C ILE A 675 -55.97 29.25 0.43
N PRO A 676 -56.16 29.55 1.74
CA PRO A 676 -56.86 30.76 2.17
C PRO A 676 -56.21 32.03 1.62
N GLU A 677 -57.04 32.98 1.19
CA GLU A 677 -56.58 34.26 0.62
C GLU A 677 -55.70 35.04 1.60
N ALA A 678 -55.97 34.95 2.91
CA ALA A 678 -55.13 35.56 3.94
C ALA A 678 -53.70 34.98 3.98
N GLU A 679 -53.54 33.67 3.75
CA GLU A 679 -52.22 33.02 3.71
C GLU A 679 -51.48 33.37 2.41
N LYS A 680 -52.19 33.44 1.26
CA LYS A 680 -51.62 33.95 0.00
C LYS A 680 -51.16 35.40 0.12
N ASN A 681 -51.99 36.26 0.71
CA ASN A 681 -51.66 37.65 0.96
C ASN A 681 -50.45 37.81 1.89
N SER A 682 -50.26 36.91 2.86
CA SER A 682 -49.07 36.91 3.72
C SER A 682 -47.78 36.61 2.95
N ILE A 683 -47.83 35.75 1.92
CA ILE A 683 -46.70 35.50 1.01
C ILE A 683 -46.41 36.76 0.19
N VAL A 684 -47.45 37.38 -0.38
CA VAL A 684 -47.33 38.62 -1.16
C VAL A 684 -46.71 39.72 -0.31
N GLU A 685 -47.21 39.95 0.91
CA GLU A 685 -46.68 40.97 1.81
C GLU A 685 -45.20 40.71 2.15
N LYS A 686 -44.82 39.46 2.45
CA LYS A 686 -43.43 39.11 2.75
C LYS A 686 -42.51 39.29 1.53
N CYS A 687 -42.97 38.92 0.34
CA CYS A 687 -42.26 39.13 -0.91
C CYS A 687 -42.09 40.62 -1.23
N SER A 688 -43.13 41.44 -1.06
CA SER A 688 -43.05 42.90 -1.23
C SER A 688 -42.06 43.53 -0.24
N LYS A 689 -42.08 43.12 1.03
CA LYS A 689 -41.09 43.58 2.03
C LYS A 689 -39.66 43.20 1.64
N ALA A 690 -39.45 41.97 1.16
CA ALA A 690 -38.14 41.52 0.68
C ALA A 690 -37.67 42.29 -0.56
N GLN A 691 -38.59 42.59 -1.49
CA GLN A 691 -38.33 43.40 -2.69
C GLN A 691 -37.90 44.83 -2.32
N THR A 692 -38.66 45.50 -1.45
CA THR A 692 -38.30 46.84 -0.97
C THR A 692 -37.00 46.82 -0.16
N TRP A 693 -36.75 45.77 0.61
CA TRP A 693 -35.50 45.61 1.35
C TRP A 693 -34.29 45.52 0.41
N ILE A 694 -34.34 44.70 -0.64
CA ILE A 694 -33.22 44.56 -1.58
C ILE A 694 -33.00 45.86 -2.38
N GLU A 695 -34.07 46.54 -2.80
CA GLU A 695 -34.00 47.83 -3.49
C GLU A 695 -33.32 48.89 -2.63
N ASN A 696 -33.76 49.06 -1.38
CA ASN A 696 -33.15 50.02 -0.44
C ASN A 696 -31.67 49.70 -0.17
N LYS A 697 -31.32 48.41 -0.09
CA LYS A 697 -29.95 47.97 0.18
C LYS A 697 -29.04 48.17 -1.03
N GLU A 698 -29.51 47.89 -2.25
CA GLU A 698 -28.78 48.17 -3.48
C GLU A 698 -28.63 49.66 -3.74
N GLU A 699 -29.67 50.46 -3.47
CA GLU A 699 -29.59 51.92 -3.55
C GLU A 699 -28.49 52.44 -2.62
N ARG A 700 -28.52 52.02 -1.34
CA ARG A 700 -27.48 52.37 -0.38
C ARG A 700 -26.11 51.91 -0.86
N GLN A 701 -26.00 50.71 -1.41
CA GLN A 701 -24.73 50.16 -1.93
C GLN A 701 -24.20 50.96 -3.13
N SER A 702 -25.08 51.50 -3.99
CA SER A 702 -24.71 52.31 -5.16
C SER A 702 -24.09 53.66 -4.78
N MET A 703 -24.40 54.16 -3.59
CA MET A 703 -23.85 55.39 -3.04
C MET A 703 -22.49 55.19 -2.36
N MET A 704 -22.09 53.94 -2.09
CA MET A 704 -20.84 53.62 -1.41
C MET A 704 -19.67 53.51 -2.37
N LYS A 705 -18.49 53.88 -1.89
CA LYS A 705 -17.25 53.68 -2.64
C LYS A 705 -16.84 52.21 -2.60
N LYS A 706 -16.17 51.73 -3.65
CA LYS A 706 -15.74 50.33 -3.78
C LYS A 706 -14.81 49.85 -2.65
N TYR A 707 -14.10 50.76 -2.00
CA TYR A 707 -13.21 50.48 -0.86
C TYR A 707 -13.88 50.62 0.52
N GLU A 708 -15.18 50.92 0.58
CA GLU A 708 -15.93 50.95 1.83
C GLU A 708 -16.50 49.57 2.15
N VAL A 709 -16.87 49.34 3.41
CA VAL A 709 -17.54 48.10 3.82
C VAL A 709 -18.91 48.03 3.12
N PRO A 710 -19.25 46.96 2.40
CA PRO A 710 -20.53 46.86 1.70
C PRO A 710 -21.74 47.09 2.61
N ALA A 711 -22.78 47.75 2.08
CA ALA A 711 -24.05 47.95 2.78
C ALA A 711 -24.84 46.65 3.00
N ILE A 712 -24.52 45.64 2.20
CA ILE A 712 -25.09 44.31 2.18
C ILE A 712 -24.10 43.33 1.57
N THR A 713 -24.13 42.08 2.01
CA THR A 713 -23.33 40.98 1.48
C THR A 713 -24.18 39.99 0.68
N SER A 714 -23.57 39.28 -0.24
CA SER A 714 -24.18 38.21 -1.02
C SER A 714 -24.77 37.11 -0.12
N ALA A 715 -24.13 36.82 1.01
CA ALA A 715 -24.63 35.87 2.01
C ALA A 715 -25.93 36.36 2.68
N GLU A 716 -26.03 37.64 3.04
CA GLU A 716 -27.26 38.21 3.59
C GLU A 716 -28.41 38.18 2.58
N ILE A 717 -28.13 38.43 1.29
CA ILE A 717 -29.13 38.36 0.21
C ILE A 717 -29.64 36.93 0.04
N ARG A 718 -28.73 35.94 -0.01
CA ARG A 718 -29.12 34.52 -0.12
C ARG A 718 -29.89 34.05 1.11
N LYS A 719 -29.50 34.50 2.31
CA LYS A 719 -30.26 34.21 3.53
C LYS A 719 -31.68 34.77 3.44
N MET A 720 -31.86 36.01 2.98
CA MET A 720 -33.20 36.59 2.78
C MET A 720 -34.03 35.77 1.78
N ARG A 721 -33.41 35.31 0.68
CA ARG A 721 -34.05 34.41 -0.30
C ARG A 721 -34.51 33.13 0.38
N ASP A 722 -33.64 32.48 1.15
CA ASP A 722 -33.97 31.23 1.82
C ASP A 722 -35.07 31.43 2.87
N ASP A 723 -35.07 32.55 3.60
CA ASP A 723 -36.09 32.91 4.60
C ASP A 723 -37.48 33.17 3.99
N ILE A 724 -37.57 33.68 2.76
CA ILE A 724 -38.86 33.84 2.05
C ILE A 724 -39.32 32.52 1.43
N VAL A 725 -38.42 31.73 0.84
CA VAL A 725 -38.74 30.43 0.25
C VAL A 725 -39.21 29.46 1.33
N TYR A 726 -38.48 29.38 2.45
CA TYR A 726 -38.83 28.54 3.58
C TYR A 726 -40.21 28.89 4.16
N PHE A 727 -40.56 30.17 4.17
CA PHE A 727 -41.87 30.62 4.66
C PHE A 727 -43.00 30.30 3.69
N ALA A 728 -42.81 30.51 2.38
CA ALA A 728 -43.87 30.38 1.40
C ALA A 728 -44.14 28.92 0.99
N THR A 729 -43.10 28.07 0.99
CA THR A 729 -43.19 26.68 0.50
C THR A 729 -44.24 25.83 1.25
N PRO A 730 -44.32 25.83 2.60
CA PRO A 730 -45.33 25.04 3.32
C PRO A 730 -46.77 25.51 3.04
N ILE A 731 -46.97 26.81 2.81
CA ILE A 731 -48.27 27.40 2.50
C ILE A 731 -48.70 27.00 1.09
N LEU A 732 -47.80 27.14 0.11
CA LEU A 732 -48.05 26.83 -1.30
C LEU A 732 -48.24 25.33 -1.56
N ASN A 733 -47.67 24.48 -0.71
CA ASN A 733 -47.80 23.01 -0.79
C ASN A 733 -48.82 22.43 0.19
N LYS A 734 -49.69 23.26 0.79
CA LYS A 734 -50.77 22.76 1.66
C LYS A 734 -51.65 21.79 0.86
N PRO A 735 -51.98 20.59 1.34
CA PRO A 735 -52.80 19.64 0.59
C PRO A 735 -54.26 20.11 0.47
N LYS A 736 -54.93 19.77 -0.64
CA LYS A 736 -56.37 20.03 -0.84
C LYS A 736 -57.17 19.36 0.30
N PRO A 737 -58.17 20.03 0.90
CA PRO A 737 -59.08 19.39 1.85
C PRO A 737 -59.76 18.18 1.20
N LYS A 738 -59.85 17.05 1.92
CA LYS A 738 -60.59 15.88 1.43
C LYS A 738 -62.08 16.28 1.22
N PRO A 739 -62.74 15.83 0.13
CA PRO A 739 -64.15 16.14 -0.10
C PRO A 739 -65.01 15.70 1.09
N VAL A 740 -65.89 16.59 1.56
CA VAL A 740 -66.88 16.26 2.59
C VAL A 740 -67.93 15.36 1.96
N VAL A 741 -67.99 14.09 2.39
CA VAL A 741 -69.11 13.19 2.07
C VAL A 741 -70.33 13.71 2.82
N VAL A 742 -71.34 14.18 2.09
CA VAL A 742 -72.64 14.58 2.64
C VAL A 742 -73.48 13.31 2.79
N GLU A 743 -73.70 12.87 4.02
CA GLU A 743 -74.72 11.86 4.33
C GLU A 743 -76.11 12.45 4.11
N ALA A 744 -76.93 11.76 3.31
CA ALA A 744 -78.36 12.01 3.19
C ALA A 744 -79.10 11.43 4.43
N PRO A 745 -80.24 12.01 4.84
CA PRO A 745 -80.90 11.65 6.09
C PRO A 745 -81.74 10.38 5.93
N GLU A 746 -81.54 9.38 6.79
CA GLU A 746 -82.46 8.24 6.92
C GLU A 746 -83.18 8.18 8.28
N GLN A 747 -84.46 7.84 8.14
CA GLN A 747 -85.54 7.68 9.10
C GLN A 747 -85.29 6.58 10.15
N PRO A 748 -86.13 6.47 11.20
CA PRO A 748 -85.87 5.58 12.32
C PRO A 748 -86.02 4.09 11.97
N ALA A 749 -84.92 3.37 12.21
CA ALA A 749 -84.71 2.02 12.76
C ALA A 749 -85.79 0.92 12.64
N THR A 750 -85.37 -0.26 12.15
CA THR A 750 -85.22 -1.58 12.86
C THR A 750 -85.20 -2.77 11.85
N PRO A 751 -84.78 -4.01 12.20
CA PRO A 751 -83.58 -4.47 12.92
C PRO A 751 -82.82 -5.66 12.23
N GLU A 752 -81.59 -5.91 12.69
CA GLU A 752 -80.69 -7.12 12.75
C GLU A 752 -81.14 -8.50 12.19
N PRO A 753 -80.23 -9.46 11.80
CA PRO A 753 -79.03 -9.87 12.60
C PRO A 753 -77.78 -10.51 11.91
N LYS A 754 -76.70 -10.60 12.71
CA LYS A 754 -75.64 -11.66 12.84
C LYS A 754 -74.44 -11.82 11.86
N ALA A 755 -73.25 -11.68 12.48
CA ALA A 755 -72.04 -12.53 12.50
C ALA A 755 -71.09 -12.69 11.27
N SER A 756 -69.89 -12.09 11.42
CA SER A 756 -68.46 -12.54 11.19
C SER A 756 -68.09 -13.65 10.17
N PRO A 757 -66.79 -13.84 9.78
CA PRO A 757 -65.60 -12.94 9.68
C PRO A 757 -64.70 -13.20 8.41
N GLU A 758 -63.48 -12.61 8.36
CA GLU A 758 -62.28 -12.98 7.52
C GLU A 758 -62.30 -12.59 6.01
N THR A 759 -61.24 -12.25 5.25
CA THR A 759 -59.77 -12.45 5.31
C THR A 759 -59.02 -11.60 4.24
N LYS A 760 -57.75 -11.27 4.52
CA LYS A 760 -56.50 -11.10 3.71
C LYS A 760 -56.48 -10.91 2.16
N HIS A 761 -55.58 -10.01 1.72
CA HIS A 761 -54.44 -10.10 0.75
C HIS A 761 -54.27 -8.76 0.01
N ASP A 762 -53.17 -8.02 0.17
CA ASP A 762 -51.85 -8.12 -0.50
C ASP A 762 -51.93 -8.03 -2.03
N ASP A 763 -51.43 -6.95 -2.62
CA ASP A 763 -50.49 -7.10 -3.73
C ASP A 763 -49.67 -5.84 -4.05
N SER A 764 -48.49 -6.17 -4.54
CA SER A 764 -47.32 -5.41 -4.96
C SER A 764 -47.45 -4.66 -6.30
N LYS A 765 -46.65 -3.60 -6.51
CA LYS A 765 -45.59 -3.47 -7.56
C LYS A 765 -45.30 -2.04 -8.03
N ASP A 766 -43.98 -1.78 -8.09
CA ASP A 766 -43.18 -1.13 -9.14
C ASP A 766 -43.71 0.09 -9.92
N MET A 767 -42.92 1.17 -9.94
CA MET A 767 -42.06 1.51 -11.10
C MET A 767 -41.37 2.88 -10.90
N ASP A 768 -40.03 2.84 -10.87
CA ASP A 768 -39.10 3.51 -11.78
C ASP A 768 -39.32 4.95 -12.34
N ILE A 769 -38.20 5.68 -12.36
CA ILE A 769 -37.76 6.77 -13.29
C ILE A 769 -38.30 8.19 -12.95
N ASP A 770 -37.54 9.29 -12.93
CA ASP A 770 -36.23 9.70 -13.52
C ASP A 770 -35.27 10.33 -12.47
#